data_AF-A0AAD9UMI3-F1
#
_entry.id   AF-A0AAD9UMI3-F1
#
_cell.length_a   1.000
_cell.length_b   1.000
_cell.length_c   1.000
_cell.angle_alpha   90.00
_cell.angle_beta   90.00
_cell.angle_gamma   90.00
#
_symmetry.space_group_name_H-M   'P 1'
#
loop_
_entity.id
_entity.type
_entity.pdbx_description
1 polymer ?
#
loop_
_entity_poly.entity_id
_entity_poly.type
_entity_poly.pdbx_seq_one_letter_code
_entity_poly.pdbx_strand_id
1 'polypeptide(L)'
;VGNCLEAKETKDARDKYFLESVYQVDLQAGEPLKKARQVVHLEHAESMPRQHKSLLPTDCIDIKNRADGSPSGFYTIHRPCGEAEIRVYCDMYTGSSYYIVPFPEAVATIDHIRDACSRHGLEPIQLQHTKQIDSLKIMLSTMEMPKDNLYPIAVRVEDIFQSLDLQIDVTEQLQVKNQMAENIAAVSSSELQYVDGTSVEFSGIICSSNYSSLRPPQVKIRLGCTSTIQEYEELKNGTSGSTFQVSCPDGCFDWNNVEVVQGGNDGIYSNTSPICISAIHAGEYNGPGTFKVTLVPALSEYQGFYQNGIVSKSAPGIWGQIGFMVQAIDSCKPPLVNSLTETTRAPKQQSANPNIAQATISKPLMVTTLQTSEIPNVATAEALGTLVGLIGAKSGPVVLDFFRQHANVAMANARELIKEADLERDKTAVSSHVSIRIFQVTFNQLKKGVHALQDKVQSIAATLSYKKDSLLQSIVNLDMQLHRKTTFSNWTMDQIDGDDLYNIFRSNCKGCIGEIQPKWSVSTMAINGNLENAITQDSEITTNNSLDGASLTLSDITFYDFIYSACIFGGTSGALGLTFRVTDENNYYLLQLRQVTGGYKRLVKVVNGEAFEIARIEDGGFIESVWYTVRIESRHSHIAIAIIQGVEPIFETPEPCIDLIDGTHSSGSIGLYTGQIGLAHFARLHVESLPCIRFDQPLAPPLAPQCNLFQLEYILGFNATWRNLYSGTEIWKYAKDIGGEANALVYQSSGGEPEEPVHPSIILLRHVTCTFGTFKVSVFPQCDFGWVGLAIHYKDASHYLLVEASVRQGFRIRQMHGSQVDTLAETSLKKIQISEWNHLQLSLTLDAVTVSHSIGNDNDMDVIFVQAKFQNPVEKHGSVGVASIDCRGCAFTNISLEPANVVDTNLIPQNSDSRPGTLQSPDSKQSFMSTMVTNNACKTLDRRSVCKLINLDIESCLGNFCQVCCQRDTRSQASHAACMQQCRLMDAEIINLQRAVDEAWSGCSKIQPHDFMDCKMCCDSSVVKQTLQIKNLAHHLCKQRCNI
;
A
#
# COMPACT_ATOMS: atom_id res chain seq x y z
N VAL A 1 -3.10 41.14 -17.98
CA VAL A 1 -1.72 41.66 -18.09
C VAL A 1 -1.33 41.57 -19.56
N GLY A 2 -0.81 42.65 -20.15
CA GLY A 2 -0.53 42.76 -21.59
C GLY A 2 0.78 42.11 -22.05
N ASN A 3 1.07 42.18 -23.35
CA ASN A 3 2.24 41.56 -23.97
C ASN A 3 3.54 42.30 -23.59
N CYS A 4 4.60 41.57 -23.25
CA CYS A 4 5.92 42.13 -22.89
C CYS A 4 6.52 43.08 -23.93
N LEU A 5 6.11 42.99 -25.21
CA LEU A 5 6.53 43.90 -26.26
C LEU A 5 5.95 45.33 -26.08
N GLU A 6 4.75 45.48 -25.52
CA GLU A 6 4.14 46.78 -25.27
C GLU A 6 4.78 47.50 -24.07
N ALA A 7 5.21 46.75 -23.05
CA ALA A 7 5.85 47.30 -21.85
C ALA A 7 7.17 48.03 -22.14
N LYS A 8 7.90 47.61 -23.17
CA LYS A 8 9.22 48.17 -23.55
C LYS A 8 9.16 49.61 -24.07
N GLU A 9 8.04 50.02 -24.66
CA GLU A 9 7.82 51.37 -25.22
C GLU A 9 7.25 52.35 -24.18
N THR A 10 7.02 51.91 -22.95
CA THR A 10 6.40 52.74 -21.91
C THR A 10 7.35 53.83 -21.39
N LYS A 11 6.77 54.96 -20.94
CA LYS A 11 7.52 56.10 -20.41
C LYS A 11 7.87 55.98 -18.92
N ASP A 12 7.49 54.88 -18.26
CA ASP A 12 7.80 54.70 -16.84
C ASP A 12 9.24 54.26 -16.65
N ALA A 13 10.00 55.02 -15.87
CA ALA A 13 11.42 54.77 -15.66
C ALA A 13 11.69 53.48 -14.87
N ARG A 14 10.72 52.97 -14.09
CA ARG A 14 10.93 51.80 -13.24
C ARG A 14 11.07 50.51 -14.04
N ASP A 15 10.21 50.31 -15.04
CA ASP A 15 10.24 49.12 -15.91
C ASP A 15 11.51 49.12 -16.78
N LYS A 16 11.98 50.31 -17.18
CA LYS A 16 13.18 50.45 -18.01
C LYS A 16 14.47 49.99 -17.30
N TYR A 17 14.68 50.40 -16.05
CA TYR A 17 15.89 50.02 -15.30
C TYR A 17 15.90 48.54 -14.86
N PHE A 18 14.72 47.95 -14.61
CA PHE A 18 14.62 46.52 -14.32
C PHE A 18 14.90 45.64 -15.56
N LEU A 19 14.55 46.13 -16.76
CA LEU A 19 14.81 45.40 -18.00
C LEU A 19 16.23 45.62 -18.57
N GLU A 20 16.84 46.79 -18.37
CA GLU A 20 18.24 47.04 -18.76
C GLU A 20 19.23 46.17 -17.97
N SER A 21 18.94 45.86 -16.70
CA SER A 21 19.80 45.01 -15.85
C SER A 21 19.75 43.52 -16.20
N VAL A 22 18.69 43.05 -16.88
CA VAL A 22 18.62 41.70 -17.48
C VAL A 22 19.34 41.62 -18.83
N TYR A 23 19.60 42.75 -19.48
CA TYR A 23 20.20 42.83 -20.83
C TYR A 23 21.75 42.81 -20.85
N GLN A 24 22.41 42.77 -19.68
CA GLN A 24 23.88 42.63 -19.59
C GLN A 24 24.38 41.18 -19.52
N VAL A 25 23.51 40.18 -19.70
CA VAL A 25 23.95 38.81 -19.98
C VAL A 25 24.37 38.72 -21.45
N ASP A 26 25.63 38.39 -21.70
CA ASP A 26 26.27 38.42 -23.02
C ASP A 26 25.56 37.52 -24.06
N LEU A 27 24.80 38.17 -24.96
CA LEU A 27 24.07 37.52 -26.03
C LEU A 27 24.96 37.04 -27.20
N GLN A 28 26.26 37.37 -27.24
CA GLN A 28 27.19 36.81 -28.24
C GLN A 28 27.56 35.35 -27.93
N ALA A 29 27.53 34.94 -26.67
CA ALA A 29 27.69 33.53 -26.28
C ALA A 29 26.56 32.60 -26.79
N GLY A 30 25.43 33.17 -27.25
CA GLY A 30 24.26 32.42 -27.75
C GLY A 30 24.26 32.11 -29.26
N GLU A 31 25.19 32.65 -30.05
CA GLU A 31 25.30 32.39 -31.50
C GLU A 31 25.45 30.88 -31.84
N PRO A 32 26.29 30.09 -31.16
CA PRO A 32 26.40 28.65 -31.40
C PRO A 32 25.08 27.90 -31.13
N LEU A 33 24.35 28.30 -30.09
CA LEU A 33 23.05 27.71 -29.72
C LEU A 33 21.94 28.08 -30.71
N LYS A 34 21.96 29.30 -31.30
CA LYS A 34 21.03 29.66 -32.38
C LYS A 34 21.32 28.90 -33.67
N LYS A 35 22.59 28.69 -34.03
CA LYS A 35 22.96 27.84 -35.18
C LYS A 35 22.58 26.38 -34.96
N ALA A 36 22.83 25.83 -33.77
CA ALA A 36 22.33 24.50 -33.38
C ALA A 36 20.80 24.40 -33.51
N ARG A 37 20.05 25.41 -33.03
CA ARG A 37 18.59 25.44 -33.13
C ARG A 37 18.06 25.53 -34.57
N GLN A 38 18.77 26.18 -35.50
CA GLN A 38 18.38 26.21 -36.92
C GLN A 38 18.72 24.92 -37.67
N VAL A 39 19.82 24.24 -37.33
CA VAL A 39 20.10 22.88 -37.86
C VAL A 39 19.02 21.90 -37.40
N VAL A 40 18.71 21.89 -36.09
CA VAL A 40 17.65 21.04 -35.51
C VAL A 40 16.27 21.31 -36.13
N HIS A 41 15.96 22.55 -36.54
CA HIS A 41 14.65 22.89 -37.12
C HIS A 41 14.51 22.55 -38.61
N LEU A 42 15.61 22.47 -39.37
CA LEU A 42 15.60 22.09 -40.78
C LEU A 42 15.72 20.57 -40.98
N GLU A 43 16.44 19.87 -40.10
CA GLU A 43 16.46 18.39 -40.09
C GLU A 43 15.11 17.79 -39.62
N HIS A 44 14.33 18.52 -38.83
CA HIS A 44 12.97 18.09 -38.42
C HIS A 44 11.89 18.14 -39.52
N ALA A 45 12.21 18.66 -40.72
CA ALA A 45 11.22 18.81 -41.80
C ALA A 45 11.26 17.70 -42.87
N GLU A 46 12.39 16.99 -43.02
CA GLU A 46 12.58 16.03 -44.13
C GLU A 46 12.95 14.59 -43.71
N SER A 47 13.05 14.30 -42.41
CA SER A 47 13.15 12.90 -41.93
C SER A 47 12.34 12.62 -40.67
N MET A 48 11.16 12.01 -40.82
CA MET A 48 10.46 11.32 -39.73
C MET A 48 10.66 9.79 -39.85
N PRO A 49 11.43 9.15 -38.94
CA PRO A 49 11.42 7.70 -38.78
C PRO A 49 10.10 7.23 -38.15
N ARG A 50 9.67 6.01 -38.48
CA ARG A 50 8.37 5.41 -38.09
C ARG A 50 8.26 4.99 -36.60
N GLN A 51 9.00 5.61 -35.68
CA GLN A 51 9.15 5.10 -34.31
C GLN A 51 8.11 5.59 -33.28
N HIS A 52 7.20 6.49 -33.64
CA HIS A 52 6.25 7.10 -32.68
C HIS A 52 4.91 6.36 -32.46
N LYS A 53 4.71 5.17 -33.04
CA LYS A 53 3.46 4.40 -32.87
C LYS A 53 3.36 3.62 -31.54
N SER A 54 4.44 3.56 -30.75
CA SER A 54 4.60 2.67 -29.59
C SER A 54 4.16 3.22 -28.22
N LEU A 55 3.65 4.46 -28.15
CA LEU A 55 3.23 5.09 -26.88
C LEU A 55 1.72 5.03 -26.60
N LEU A 56 0.88 4.69 -27.58
CA LEU A 56 -0.57 4.64 -27.42
C LEU A 56 -0.98 3.56 -26.39
N PRO A 57 -2.05 3.78 -25.60
CA PRO A 57 -2.61 2.74 -24.74
C PRO A 57 -3.19 1.61 -25.59
N THR A 58 -2.91 0.36 -25.19
CA THR A 58 -3.38 -0.83 -25.91
C THR A 58 -4.76 -1.29 -25.45
N ASP A 59 -5.14 -0.94 -24.21
CA ASP A 59 -6.46 -1.16 -23.63
C ASP A 59 -6.80 -0.08 -22.57
N CYS A 60 -8.02 -0.05 -22.07
CA CYS A 60 -8.48 0.85 -21.01
C CYS A 60 -7.75 0.68 -19.68
N ILE A 61 -7.32 -0.54 -19.35
CA ILE A 61 -6.50 -0.80 -18.15
C ILE A 61 -5.15 -0.07 -18.21
N ASP A 62 -4.55 0.08 -19.41
CA ASP A 62 -3.35 0.91 -19.59
C ASP A 62 -3.62 2.39 -19.29
N ILE A 63 -4.83 2.87 -19.58
CA ILE A 63 -5.21 4.28 -19.36
C ILE A 63 -5.45 4.52 -17.87
N LYS A 64 -6.20 3.62 -17.22
CA LYS A 64 -6.45 3.63 -15.77
C LYS A 64 -5.13 3.66 -15.00
N ASN A 65 -4.21 2.76 -15.32
CA ASN A 65 -2.95 2.59 -14.58
C ASN A 65 -1.90 3.68 -14.89
N ARG A 66 -2.08 4.49 -15.95
CA ARG A 66 -1.17 5.60 -16.31
C ARG A 66 -1.56 6.95 -15.71
N ALA A 67 -2.76 7.11 -15.15
CA ALA A 67 -3.30 8.42 -14.80
C ALA A 67 -4.27 8.39 -13.60
N ASP A 68 -3.78 8.87 -12.44
CA ASP A 68 -4.63 9.24 -11.29
C ASP A 68 -5.74 10.21 -11.77
N GLY A 69 -6.99 9.73 -11.81
CA GLY A 69 -8.19 10.57 -12.06
C GLY A 69 -8.75 10.60 -13.49
N SER A 70 -8.41 9.67 -14.39
CA SER A 70 -9.15 9.52 -15.66
C SER A 70 -10.61 9.11 -15.41
N PRO A 71 -11.63 9.85 -15.91
CA PRO A 71 -13.03 9.47 -15.75
C PRO A 71 -13.44 8.32 -16.70
N SER A 72 -14.45 7.53 -16.35
CA SER A 72 -15.08 6.60 -17.31
C SER A 72 -15.65 7.38 -18.50
N GLY A 73 -15.49 6.86 -19.72
CA GLY A 73 -15.85 7.58 -20.94
C GLY A 73 -15.24 6.98 -22.21
N PHE A 74 -15.34 7.69 -23.34
CA PHE A 74 -14.84 7.19 -24.63
C PHE A 74 -13.37 7.56 -24.90
N TYR A 75 -12.53 6.55 -25.06
CA TYR A 75 -11.09 6.67 -25.35
C TYR A 75 -10.71 5.93 -26.63
N THR A 76 -9.59 6.34 -27.22
CA THR A 76 -8.98 5.65 -28.37
C THR A 76 -7.91 4.68 -27.87
N ILE A 77 -7.98 3.41 -28.28
CA ILE A 77 -6.98 2.38 -27.97
C ILE A 77 -6.37 1.79 -29.25
N HIS A 78 -5.09 1.42 -29.19
CA HIS A 78 -4.37 0.79 -30.29
C HIS A 78 -4.09 -0.69 -29.99
N ARG A 79 -4.92 -1.59 -30.54
CA ARG A 79 -4.82 -3.03 -30.27
C ARG A 79 -3.88 -3.73 -31.27
N PRO A 80 -3.13 -4.78 -30.84
CA PRO A 80 -2.05 -5.39 -31.64
C PRO A 80 -2.44 -5.85 -33.05
N CYS A 81 -3.69 -6.31 -33.26
CA CYS A 81 -4.16 -6.84 -34.54
C CYS A 81 -5.13 -5.92 -35.29
N GLY A 82 -5.34 -4.68 -34.84
CA GLY A 82 -6.17 -3.71 -35.55
C GLY A 82 -5.36 -2.93 -36.58
N GLU A 83 -5.72 -2.99 -37.86
CA GLU A 83 -5.16 -2.09 -38.89
C GLU A 83 -5.45 -0.61 -38.56
N ALA A 84 -6.53 -0.34 -37.80
CA ALA A 84 -6.95 0.97 -37.35
C ALA A 84 -7.10 1.04 -35.82
N GLU A 85 -6.92 2.24 -35.28
CA GLU A 85 -7.32 2.62 -33.92
C GLU A 85 -8.83 2.44 -33.73
N ILE A 86 -9.28 2.00 -32.55
CA ILE A 86 -10.71 1.96 -32.23
C ILE A 86 -11.05 2.85 -31.04
N ARG A 87 -12.28 3.35 -31.04
CA ARG A 87 -12.85 4.13 -29.93
C ARG A 87 -13.70 3.21 -29.07
N VAL A 88 -13.23 2.93 -27.86
CA VAL A 88 -13.93 2.12 -26.85
C VAL A 88 -14.53 3.03 -25.78
N TYR A 89 -15.56 2.55 -25.09
CA TYR A 89 -15.88 3.08 -23.78
C TYR A 89 -14.97 2.40 -22.75
N CYS A 90 -14.19 3.18 -22.02
CA CYS A 90 -13.43 2.70 -20.87
C CYS A 90 -14.24 2.91 -19.61
N ASP A 91 -14.52 1.83 -18.89
CA ASP A 91 -14.91 1.92 -17.51
C ASP A 91 -13.65 2.02 -16.64
N MET A 92 -13.35 3.22 -16.11
CA MET A 92 -12.20 3.43 -15.22
C MET A 92 -12.42 2.87 -13.82
N TYR A 93 -13.66 2.49 -13.46
CA TYR A 93 -13.93 1.75 -12.21
C TYR A 93 -13.31 0.34 -12.29
N THR A 94 -13.70 -0.48 -13.28
CA THR A 94 -13.14 -1.83 -13.46
C THR A 94 -11.81 -1.86 -14.24
N GLY A 95 -11.52 -0.83 -15.04
CA GLY A 95 -10.46 -0.83 -16.03
C GLY A 95 -10.84 -1.50 -17.36
N SER A 96 -12.10 -1.92 -17.54
CA SER A 96 -12.53 -2.68 -18.72
C SER A 96 -12.83 -1.80 -19.94
N SER A 97 -12.58 -2.35 -21.13
CA SER A 97 -12.94 -1.76 -22.42
C SER A 97 -14.24 -2.36 -22.97
N TYR A 98 -15.12 -1.53 -23.52
CA TYR A 98 -16.37 -1.93 -24.18
C TYR A 98 -16.48 -1.33 -25.59
N TYR A 99 -16.95 -2.14 -26.53
CA TYR A 99 -17.13 -1.79 -27.93
C TYR A 99 -18.37 -2.50 -28.48
N ILE A 100 -19.21 -1.80 -29.23
CA ILE A 100 -20.43 -2.39 -29.80
C ILE A 100 -20.18 -2.76 -31.26
N VAL A 101 -20.50 -4.01 -31.62
CA VAL A 101 -20.55 -4.47 -33.02
C VAL A 101 -22.01 -4.75 -33.44
N PRO A 102 -22.36 -4.61 -34.73
CA PRO A 102 -23.68 -5.01 -35.22
C PRO A 102 -23.97 -6.48 -34.93
N PHE A 103 -25.23 -6.81 -34.65
CA PHE A 103 -25.64 -8.19 -34.43
C PHE A 103 -25.63 -8.95 -35.79
N PRO A 104 -25.01 -10.14 -35.88
CA PRO A 104 -25.05 -10.95 -37.10
C PRO A 104 -26.49 -11.46 -37.38
N GLU A 105 -26.84 -11.64 -38.66
CA GLU A 105 -28.21 -11.92 -39.10
C GLU A 105 -28.88 -13.12 -38.38
N ALA A 106 -30.22 -13.10 -38.35
CA ALA A 106 -31.23 -13.79 -37.52
C ALA A 106 -30.98 -15.18 -36.87
N VAL A 107 -29.91 -15.91 -37.19
CA VAL A 107 -29.45 -17.10 -36.45
C VAL A 107 -27.95 -16.95 -36.15
N ALA A 108 -27.65 -16.30 -35.03
CA ALA A 108 -26.29 -16.17 -34.51
C ALA A 108 -25.85 -17.49 -33.85
N THR A 109 -24.80 -18.13 -34.38
CA THR A 109 -24.09 -19.21 -33.68
C THR A 109 -23.07 -18.59 -32.72
N ILE A 110 -22.58 -19.38 -31.75
CA ILE A 110 -21.49 -18.97 -30.85
C ILE A 110 -20.26 -18.52 -31.66
N ASP A 111 -19.97 -19.19 -32.78
CA ASP A 111 -18.87 -18.82 -33.67
C ASP A 111 -19.13 -17.49 -34.39
N HIS A 112 -20.36 -17.20 -34.83
CA HIS A 112 -20.71 -15.87 -35.39
C HIS A 112 -20.54 -14.74 -34.36
N ILE A 113 -20.89 -15.00 -33.09
CA ILE A 113 -20.71 -14.05 -31.98
C ILE A 113 -19.22 -13.81 -31.70
N ARG A 114 -18.42 -14.88 -31.64
CA ARG A 114 -16.96 -14.78 -31.45
C ARG A 114 -16.29 -14.05 -32.62
N ASP A 115 -16.68 -14.36 -33.86
CA ASP A 115 -16.14 -13.75 -35.08
C ASP A 115 -16.48 -12.26 -35.21
N ALA A 116 -17.64 -11.82 -34.71
CA ALA A 116 -18.01 -10.41 -34.71
C ALA A 116 -17.05 -9.57 -33.86
N CYS A 117 -16.64 -10.08 -32.70
CA CYS A 117 -15.66 -9.41 -31.84
C CYS A 117 -14.21 -9.62 -32.30
N SER A 118 -13.85 -10.83 -32.77
CA SER A 118 -12.47 -11.20 -33.13
C SER A 118 -11.93 -10.42 -34.33
N ARG A 119 -12.79 -10.04 -35.30
CA ARG A 119 -12.45 -9.11 -36.39
C ARG A 119 -11.84 -7.79 -35.93
N HIS A 120 -12.21 -7.36 -34.73
CA HIS A 120 -11.63 -6.18 -34.13
C HIS A 120 -10.39 -6.51 -33.29
N GLY A 121 -10.20 -7.75 -32.82
CA GLY A 121 -9.20 -8.12 -31.81
C GLY A 121 -9.74 -7.96 -30.38
N LEU A 122 -10.98 -8.42 -30.17
CA LEU A 122 -11.79 -8.30 -28.97
C LEU A 122 -12.58 -9.61 -28.81
N GLU A 123 -13.11 -9.89 -27.63
CA GLU A 123 -13.96 -11.06 -27.35
C GLU A 123 -15.37 -10.61 -26.96
N PRO A 124 -16.39 -11.49 -26.94
CA PRO A 124 -17.66 -11.20 -26.30
C PRO A 124 -17.44 -10.86 -24.82
N ILE A 125 -18.26 -9.95 -24.27
CA ILE A 125 -18.09 -9.52 -22.88
C ILE A 125 -18.27 -10.66 -21.88
N GLN A 126 -17.30 -10.82 -20.99
CA GLN A 126 -17.34 -11.69 -19.83
C GLN A 126 -17.43 -10.80 -18.58
N LEU A 127 -18.57 -10.84 -17.88
CA LEU A 127 -18.79 -10.03 -16.68
C LEU A 127 -17.90 -10.52 -15.53
N GLN A 128 -17.29 -9.57 -14.83
CA GLN A 128 -16.35 -9.78 -13.73
C GLN A 128 -16.79 -9.02 -12.46
N HIS A 129 -17.62 -7.98 -12.60
CA HIS A 129 -18.16 -7.22 -11.48
C HIS A 129 -19.54 -6.65 -11.76
N THR A 130 -20.39 -6.58 -10.74
CA THR A 130 -21.78 -6.11 -10.82
C THR A 130 -21.90 -4.69 -11.40
N LYS A 131 -20.97 -3.78 -11.03
CA LYS A 131 -20.94 -2.40 -11.54
C LYS A 131 -20.75 -2.28 -13.05
N GLN A 132 -20.23 -3.31 -13.73
CA GLN A 132 -20.09 -3.27 -15.19
C GLN A 132 -21.45 -3.12 -15.87
N ILE A 133 -22.52 -3.65 -15.29
CA ILE A 133 -23.90 -3.48 -15.80
C ILE A 133 -24.32 -2.00 -15.77
N ASP A 134 -23.91 -1.25 -14.74
CA ASP A 134 -24.17 0.20 -14.66
C ASP A 134 -23.27 0.97 -15.65
N SER A 135 -22.00 0.59 -15.77
CA SER A 135 -21.08 1.15 -16.78
C SER A 135 -21.59 0.95 -18.22
N LEU A 136 -22.22 -0.19 -18.52
CA LEU A 136 -22.86 -0.44 -19.82
C LEU A 136 -24.10 0.43 -20.06
N LYS A 137 -24.96 0.64 -19.06
CA LYS A 137 -26.09 1.60 -19.16
C LYS A 137 -25.58 3.02 -19.42
N ILE A 138 -24.51 3.44 -18.72
CA ILE A 138 -23.88 4.76 -18.91
C ILE A 138 -23.28 4.87 -20.32
N MET A 139 -22.58 3.84 -20.82
CA MET A 139 -22.10 3.80 -22.20
C MET A 139 -23.26 3.97 -23.20
N LEU A 140 -24.32 3.14 -23.09
CA LEU A 140 -25.44 3.14 -24.02
C LEU A 140 -26.23 4.45 -24.00
N SER A 141 -26.44 5.05 -22.83
CA SER A 141 -27.08 6.36 -22.69
C SER A 141 -26.18 7.50 -23.21
N THR A 142 -24.87 7.42 -23.02
CA THR A 142 -23.89 8.39 -23.59
C THR A 142 -23.79 8.29 -25.12
N MET A 143 -24.11 7.12 -25.69
CA MET A 143 -24.27 6.91 -27.14
C MET A 143 -25.65 7.30 -27.68
N GLU A 144 -26.53 7.83 -26.83
CA GLU A 144 -27.93 8.19 -27.17
C GLU A 144 -28.74 7.00 -27.73
N MET A 145 -28.43 5.77 -27.31
CA MET A 145 -29.13 4.57 -27.77
C MET A 145 -30.60 4.55 -27.27
N PRO A 146 -31.58 4.24 -28.15
CA PRO A 146 -32.97 4.04 -27.76
C PRO A 146 -33.12 3.06 -26.59
N LYS A 147 -34.10 3.30 -25.71
CA LYS A 147 -34.34 2.45 -24.54
C LYS A 147 -34.81 1.04 -24.91
N ASP A 148 -35.47 0.91 -26.06
CA ASP A 148 -35.97 -0.36 -26.59
C ASP A 148 -34.86 -1.20 -27.25
N ASN A 149 -33.66 -0.64 -27.46
CA ASN A 149 -32.52 -1.38 -28.00
C ASN A 149 -31.90 -2.28 -26.93
N LEU A 150 -31.97 -3.59 -27.15
CA LEU A 150 -31.42 -4.60 -26.26
C LEU A 150 -30.11 -5.19 -26.78
N TYR A 151 -29.12 -5.27 -25.88
CA TYR A 151 -27.80 -5.83 -26.13
C TYR A 151 -27.61 -7.03 -25.21
N PRO A 152 -27.54 -8.27 -25.74
CA PRO A 152 -27.37 -9.45 -24.91
C PRO A 152 -25.97 -9.45 -24.28
N ILE A 153 -25.87 -9.93 -23.04
CA ILE A 153 -24.62 -10.02 -22.29
C ILE A 153 -24.40 -11.40 -21.67
N ALA A 154 -25.47 -12.18 -21.46
CA ALA A 154 -25.39 -13.55 -20.99
C ALA A 154 -26.55 -14.41 -21.50
N VAL A 155 -26.32 -15.71 -21.59
CA VAL A 155 -27.31 -16.73 -21.96
C VAL A 155 -27.42 -17.75 -20.83
N ARG A 156 -28.65 -18.19 -20.54
CA ARG A 156 -28.90 -19.21 -19.52
C ARG A 156 -28.61 -20.60 -20.07
N VAL A 157 -27.79 -21.35 -19.35
CA VAL A 157 -27.52 -22.77 -19.58
C VAL A 157 -27.90 -23.52 -18.30
N GLU A 158 -28.94 -24.34 -18.41
CA GLU A 158 -29.58 -25.01 -17.26
C GLU A 158 -30.04 -24.00 -16.18
N ASP A 159 -29.38 -23.95 -15.03
CA ASP A 159 -29.72 -23.04 -13.91
C ASP A 159 -28.69 -21.92 -13.68
N ILE A 160 -27.68 -21.79 -14.55
CA ILE A 160 -26.68 -20.71 -14.50
C ILE A 160 -26.78 -19.81 -15.74
N PHE A 161 -26.33 -18.56 -15.62
CA PHE A 161 -26.10 -17.67 -16.74
C PHE A 161 -24.61 -17.66 -17.10
N GLN A 162 -24.29 -17.93 -18.36
CA GLN A 162 -22.94 -17.86 -18.89
C GLN A 162 -22.78 -16.68 -19.85
N SER A 163 -21.54 -16.20 -20.01
CA SER A 163 -21.18 -15.25 -21.07
C SER A 163 -21.56 -15.78 -22.46
N LEU A 164 -21.74 -14.90 -23.45
CA LEU A 164 -22.25 -15.29 -24.78
C LEU A 164 -21.34 -16.25 -25.58
N ASP A 165 -20.10 -16.42 -25.16
CA ASP A 165 -19.11 -17.38 -25.68
C ASP A 165 -19.08 -18.72 -24.90
N LEU A 166 -19.96 -18.87 -23.91
CA LEU A 166 -20.08 -19.98 -22.95
C LEU A 166 -18.79 -20.28 -22.15
N GLN A 167 -17.89 -19.29 -21.98
CA GLN A 167 -16.62 -19.48 -21.28
C GLN A 167 -16.69 -19.25 -19.76
N ILE A 168 -17.52 -18.31 -19.30
CA ILE A 168 -17.54 -17.83 -17.91
C ILE A 168 -18.96 -17.87 -17.34
N ASP A 169 -19.12 -18.38 -16.12
CA ASP A 169 -20.34 -18.21 -15.32
C ASP A 169 -20.41 -16.76 -14.80
N VAL A 170 -21.53 -16.09 -15.07
CA VAL A 170 -21.78 -14.69 -14.72
C VAL A 170 -23.03 -14.51 -13.85
N THR A 171 -23.55 -15.60 -13.28
CA THR A 171 -24.82 -15.64 -12.53
C THR A 171 -24.81 -14.69 -11.32
N GLU A 172 -23.68 -14.62 -10.61
CA GLU A 172 -23.49 -13.75 -9.45
C GLU A 172 -23.45 -12.26 -9.85
N GLN A 173 -22.72 -11.93 -10.93
CA GLN A 173 -22.54 -10.56 -11.41
C GLN A 173 -23.87 -9.98 -11.92
N LEU A 174 -24.77 -10.83 -12.43
CA LEU A 174 -26.13 -10.49 -12.83
C LEU A 174 -27.12 -10.37 -11.66
N GLN A 175 -26.75 -10.77 -10.43
CA GLN A 175 -27.61 -10.73 -9.24
C GLN A 175 -28.98 -11.44 -9.43
N VAL A 176 -28.97 -12.57 -10.14
CA VAL A 176 -30.20 -13.30 -10.50
C VAL A 176 -30.94 -13.75 -9.24
N LYS A 177 -32.23 -13.40 -9.13
CA LYS A 177 -33.13 -13.92 -8.10
C LYS A 177 -33.79 -15.21 -8.61
N ASN A 178 -33.82 -16.25 -7.78
CA ASN A 178 -34.35 -17.57 -8.16
C ASN A 178 -35.75 -17.52 -8.77
N GLN A 179 -36.01 -18.41 -9.74
CA GLN A 179 -37.24 -18.55 -10.54
C GLN A 179 -37.47 -17.46 -11.61
N MET A 180 -36.51 -17.31 -12.53
CA MET A 180 -36.76 -16.71 -13.85
C MET A 180 -37.10 -17.81 -14.87
N ALA A 181 -37.87 -17.49 -15.92
CA ALA A 181 -38.22 -18.39 -17.01
C ALA A 181 -37.45 -18.08 -18.31
N GLU A 182 -36.87 -16.90 -18.37
CA GLU A 182 -36.18 -16.29 -19.50
C GLU A 182 -34.78 -16.89 -19.72
N ASN A 183 -34.31 -16.83 -20.97
CA ASN A 183 -33.08 -17.53 -21.42
C ASN A 183 -31.92 -16.58 -21.77
N ILE A 184 -32.13 -15.27 -21.88
CA ILE A 184 -31.06 -14.28 -22.15
C ILE A 184 -31.18 -13.12 -21.16
N ALA A 185 -30.03 -12.69 -20.63
CA ALA A 185 -29.89 -11.41 -19.95
C ALA A 185 -29.36 -10.37 -20.94
N ALA A 186 -30.05 -9.25 -21.07
CA ALA A 186 -29.73 -8.17 -21.99
C ALA A 186 -29.79 -6.80 -21.28
N VAL A 187 -28.95 -5.87 -21.72
CA VAL A 187 -28.87 -4.51 -21.17
C VAL A 187 -29.40 -3.50 -22.18
N SER A 188 -30.13 -2.50 -21.67
CA SER A 188 -30.60 -1.31 -22.39
C SER A 188 -29.88 -0.06 -21.89
N SER A 189 -30.17 1.11 -22.46
CA SER A 189 -29.67 2.40 -21.94
C SER A 189 -30.26 2.81 -20.57
N SER A 190 -31.24 2.06 -20.02
CA SER A 190 -31.83 2.32 -18.70
C SER A 190 -31.72 1.17 -17.69
N GLU A 191 -31.81 -0.09 -18.12
CA GLU A 191 -31.97 -1.23 -17.21
C GLU A 191 -31.42 -2.55 -17.77
N LEU A 192 -31.18 -3.50 -16.86
CA LEU A 192 -30.95 -4.91 -17.17
C LEU A 192 -32.32 -5.60 -17.29
N GLN A 193 -32.54 -6.33 -18.36
CA GLN A 193 -33.75 -7.11 -18.60
C GLN A 193 -33.38 -8.59 -18.82
N TYR A 194 -34.30 -9.47 -18.45
CA TYR A 194 -34.25 -10.88 -18.83
C TYR A 194 -35.36 -11.09 -19.86
N VAL A 195 -35.02 -11.76 -20.96
CA VAL A 195 -35.92 -11.93 -22.12
C VAL A 195 -35.82 -13.34 -22.68
N ASP A 196 -36.87 -13.79 -23.37
CA ASP A 196 -36.77 -14.92 -24.27
C ASP A 196 -36.18 -14.45 -25.61
N GLY A 197 -34.93 -14.84 -25.88
CA GLY A 197 -34.19 -14.53 -27.11
C GLY A 197 -34.82 -15.05 -28.40
N THR A 198 -35.85 -15.91 -28.34
CA THR A 198 -36.64 -16.30 -29.51
C THR A 198 -37.73 -15.30 -29.87
N SER A 199 -38.03 -14.34 -28.98
CA SER A 199 -39.13 -13.38 -29.09
C SER A 199 -38.69 -11.92 -29.28
N VAL A 200 -37.38 -11.66 -29.28
CA VAL A 200 -36.77 -10.31 -29.25
C VAL A 200 -35.65 -10.20 -30.29
N GLU A 201 -35.59 -9.08 -31.01
CA GLU A 201 -34.46 -8.74 -31.88
C GLU A 201 -33.39 -7.94 -31.11
N PHE A 202 -32.12 -8.34 -31.24
CA PHE A 202 -31.00 -7.69 -30.55
C PHE A 202 -30.32 -6.64 -31.44
N SER A 203 -29.95 -5.50 -30.83
CA SER A 203 -29.43 -4.33 -31.54
C SER A 203 -27.92 -4.35 -31.81
N GLY A 204 -27.18 -5.25 -31.16
CA GLY A 204 -25.73 -5.38 -31.30
C GLY A 204 -25.14 -6.34 -30.28
N ILE A 205 -23.86 -6.67 -30.42
CA ILE A 205 -23.08 -7.45 -29.43
C ILE A 205 -22.11 -6.50 -28.74
N ILE A 206 -21.98 -6.63 -27.41
CA ILE A 206 -20.97 -5.91 -26.64
C ILE A 206 -19.71 -6.79 -26.58
N CYS A 207 -18.64 -6.26 -27.16
CA CYS A 207 -17.31 -6.86 -27.14
C CYS A 207 -16.40 -6.15 -26.12
N SER A 208 -15.47 -6.87 -25.54
CA SER A 208 -14.49 -6.39 -24.56
C SER A 208 -13.12 -7.05 -24.78
N SER A 209 -12.04 -6.45 -24.26
CA SER A 209 -10.77 -7.16 -24.11
C SER A 209 -10.83 -8.20 -22.98
N ASN A 210 -11.89 -8.15 -22.17
CA ASN A 210 -12.04 -8.87 -20.91
C ASN A 210 -10.89 -8.61 -19.91
N TYR A 211 -10.09 -7.56 -20.12
CA TYR A 211 -9.14 -7.06 -19.15
C TYR A 211 -9.81 -6.16 -18.11
N SER A 212 -9.22 -6.12 -16.92
CA SER A 212 -9.67 -5.31 -15.78
C SER A 212 -8.57 -5.24 -14.72
N SER A 213 -8.82 -4.54 -13.62
CA SER A 213 -8.00 -4.62 -12.40
C SER A 213 -8.01 -6.01 -11.74
N LEU A 214 -8.91 -6.92 -12.12
CA LEU A 214 -8.91 -8.33 -11.67
C LEU A 214 -8.17 -9.26 -12.62
N ARG A 215 -8.28 -8.97 -13.91
CA ARG A 215 -7.76 -9.79 -15.00
C ARG A 215 -6.81 -8.92 -15.84
N PRO A 216 -5.60 -8.64 -15.34
CA PRO A 216 -4.65 -7.82 -16.08
C PRO A 216 -4.26 -8.52 -17.40
N PRO A 217 -3.86 -7.76 -18.43
CA PRO A 217 -3.29 -8.32 -19.64
C PRO A 217 -2.03 -9.12 -19.28
N GLN A 218 -1.88 -10.32 -19.85
CA GLN A 218 -0.67 -11.11 -19.61
C GLN A 218 0.59 -10.35 -20.04
N VAL A 219 1.62 -10.37 -19.18
CA VAL A 219 2.87 -9.64 -19.40
C VAL A 219 3.57 -10.18 -20.65
N LYS A 220 3.81 -9.30 -21.62
CA LYS A 220 4.46 -9.63 -22.90
C LYS A 220 5.88 -9.08 -22.92
N ILE A 221 6.85 -9.95 -23.19
CA ILE A 221 8.25 -9.52 -23.37
C ILE A 221 8.33 -8.72 -24.68
N ARG A 222 8.80 -7.47 -24.61
CA ARG A 222 9.00 -6.61 -25.79
C ARG A 222 10.43 -6.78 -26.29
N LEU A 223 10.56 -7.44 -27.44
CA LEU A 223 11.83 -7.77 -28.06
C LEU A 223 12.35 -6.62 -28.94
N GLY A 224 13.66 -6.54 -29.15
CA GLY A 224 14.25 -5.87 -30.31
C GLY A 224 14.27 -6.81 -31.53
N CYS A 225 14.44 -6.26 -32.74
CA CYS A 225 14.48 -7.09 -33.95
C CYS A 225 15.64 -8.09 -33.97
N THR A 226 16.78 -7.74 -33.37
CA THR A 226 17.97 -8.59 -33.21
C THR A 226 17.95 -9.44 -31.95
N SER A 227 16.91 -9.33 -31.10
CA SER A 227 16.99 -9.86 -29.74
C SER A 227 17.00 -11.38 -29.66
N THR A 228 17.97 -11.88 -28.92
CA THR A 228 18.24 -13.28 -28.62
C THR A 228 17.72 -13.67 -27.23
N ILE A 229 17.76 -14.97 -26.92
CA ILE A 229 17.36 -15.49 -25.60
C ILE A 229 18.24 -14.95 -24.47
N GLN A 230 19.52 -14.65 -24.75
CA GLN A 230 20.49 -14.27 -23.72
C GLN A 230 20.31 -12.84 -23.19
N GLU A 231 19.50 -12.01 -23.85
CA GLU A 231 19.28 -10.59 -23.50
C GLU A 231 18.19 -10.37 -22.44
N TYR A 232 17.28 -11.33 -22.26
CA TYR A 232 16.11 -11.21 -21.38
C TYR A 232 16.20 -12.27 -20.29
N GLU A 233 16.25 -11.87 -19.03
CA GLU A 233 16.46 -12.79 -17.90
C GLU A 233 15.35 -13.85 -17.79
N GLU A 234 14.12 -13.51 -18.17
CA GLU A 234 12.98 -14.43 -18.21
C GLU A 234 13.20 -15.57 -19.23
N LEU A 235 13.73 -15.25 -20.41
CA LEU A 235 14.02 -16.22 -21.46
C LEU A 235 15.31 -17.01 -21.17
N LYS A 236 16.31 -16.33 -20.62
CA LYS A 236 17.64 -16.87 -20.31
C LYS A 236 17.63 -17.89 -19.16
N ASN A 237 16.81 -17.64 -18.14
CA ASN A 237 16.69 -18.50 -16.96
C ASN A 237 15.56 -19.55 -17.09
N GLY A 238 14.76 -19.47 -18.15
CA GLY A 238 13.71 -20.44 -18.43
C GLY A 238 14.25 -21.86 -18.69
N THR A 239 13.51 -22.87 -18.23
CA THR A 239 13.87 -24.28 -18.39
C THR A 239 13.28 -24.86 -19.68
N SER A 240 13.75 -26.03 -20.11
CA SER A 240 13.17 -26.73 -21.26
C SER A 240 11.70 -27.08 -21.00
N GLY A 241 10.81 -26.62 -21.87
CA GLY A 241 9.35 -26.69 -21.71
C GLY A 241 8.72 -25.35 -21.28
N SER A 242 9.49 -24.45 -20.66
CA SER A 242 9.02 -23.09 -20.34
C SER A 242 8.57 -22.37 -21.60
N THR A 243 7.53 -21.55 -21.48
CA THR A 243 6.92 -20.87 -22.61
C THR A 243 6.49 -19.45 -22.28
N PHE A 244 6.84 -18.51 -23.15
CA PHE A 244 6.70 -17.07 -22.92
C PHE A 244 5.90 -16.41 -24.05
N GLN A 245 5.12 -15.37 -23.72
CA GLN A 245 4.54 -14.49 -24.74
C GLN A 245 5.51 -13.35 -25.05
N VAL A 246 5.86 -13.21 -26.32
CA VAL A 246 6.76 -12.15 -26.80
C VAL A 246 6.09 -11.32 -27.88
N SER A 247 6.57 -10.09 -28.06
CA SER A 247 6.10 -9.15 -29.08
C SER A 247 7.29 -8.51 -29.79
N CYS A 248 7.20 -8.39 -31.11
CA CYS A 248 8.27 -7.86 -31.95
C CYS A 248 7.93 -6.48 -32.55
N PRO A 249 8.95 -5.67 -32.89
CA PRO A 249 8.76 -4.39 -33.56
C PRO A 249 8.27 -4.52 -35.01
N ASP A 250 7.57 -3.49 -35.48
CA ASP A 250 7.24 -3.33 -36.90
C ASP A 250 8.51 -3.29 -37.76
N GLY A 251 8.53 -4.05 -38.85
CA GLY A 251 9.56 -3.92 -39.89
C GLY A 251 10.92 -4.56 -39.58
N CYS A 252 10.99 -5.59 -38.73
CA CYS A 252 12.24 -6.30 -38.40
C CYS A 252 12.96 -7.03 -39.56
N PHE A 253 12.49 -6.90 -40.80
CA PHE A 253 13.13 -7.47 -41.98
C PHE A 253 13.74 -6.37 -42.85
N ASP A 254 14.99 -6.01 -42.55
CA ASP A 254 15.85 -5.16 -43.40
C ASP A 254 16.94 -6.00 -44.06
N TRP A 255 16.88 -6.11 -45.39
CA TRP A 255 17.81 -6.86 -46.23
C TRP A 255 19.29 -6.46 -46.06
N ASN A 256 19.57 -5.26 -45.54
CA ASN A 256 20.93 -4.76 -45.40
C ASN A 256 21.64 -5.19 -44.11
N ASN A 257 20.91 -5.70 -43.11
CA ASN A 257 21.46 -5.89 -41.76
C ASN A 257 20.88 -7.13 -41.04
N VAL A 258 20.57 -8.19 -41.78
CA VAL A 258 20.03 -9.45 -41.24
C VAL A 258 21.11 -10.18 -40.43
N GLU A 259 20.98 -10.16 -39.10
CA GLU A 259 21.76 -11.06 -38.23
C GLU A 259 21.42 -12.52 -38.51
N VAL A 260 22.40 -13.39 -38.28
CA VAL A 260 22.38 -14.77 -38.78
C VAL A 260 21.49 -15.65 -37.91
N VAL A 261 20.28 -15.94 -38.39
CA VAL A 261 19.42 -17.01 -37.88
C VAL A 261 20.14 -18.36 -38.03
N GLN A 262 20.12 -19.19 -36.99
CA GLN A 262 20.75 -20.51 -36.95
C GLN A 262 19.72 -21.61 -36.64
N GLY A 263 19.63 -22.62 -37.50
CA GLY A 263 18.61 -23.67 -37.42
C GLY A 263 17.31 -23.32 -38.14
N GLY A 264 16.20 -23.87 -37.65
CA GLY A 264 14.86 -23.64 -38.19
C GLY A 264 14.32 -24.72 -39.13
N ASN A 265 15.16 -25.61 -39.69
CA ASN A 265 14.69 -26.71 -40.56
C ASN A 265 13.66 -27.61 -39.85
N ASP A 266 13.87 -27.89 -38.57
CA ASP A 266 13.01 -28.74 -37.74
C ASP A 266 12.07 -27.91 -36.83
N GLY A 267 11.87 -26.62 -37.16
CA GLY A 267 11.14 -25.65 -36.33
C GLY A 267 11.88 -25.15 -35.08
N ILE A 268 13.09 -25.67 -34.82
CA ILE A 268 13.91 -25.34 -33.65
C ILE A 268 15.11 -24.46 -34.04
N TYR A 269 15.31 -23.37 -33.31
CA TYR A 269 16.39 -22.39 -33.48
C TYR A 269 17.39 -22.42 -32.32
N SER A 270 18.64 -22.06 -32.61
CA SER A 270 19.70 -21.88 -31.61
C SER A 270 19.43 -20.64 -30.75
N ASN A 271 19.75 -20.67 -29.45
CA ASN A 271 19.60 -19.55 -28.50
C ASN A 271 20.32 -18.24 -28.88
N THR A 272 21.23 -18.29 -29.86
CA THR A 272 21.92 -17.13 -30.45
C THR A 272 21.21 -16.55 -31.69
N SER A 273 20.07 -17.11 -32.09
CA SER A 273 19.27 -16.60 -33.21
C SER A 273 18.35 -15.46 -32.75
N PRO A 274 18.23 -14.36 -33.52
CA PRO A 274 17.25 -13.32 -33.26
C PRO A 274 15.81 -13.85 -33.31
N ILE A 275 15.09 -13.78 -32.20
CA ILE A 275 13.77 -14.40 -32.02
C ILE A 275 12.74 -13.85 -33.02
N CYS A 276 12.75 -12.53 -33.25
CA CYS A 276 11.86 -11.89 -34.23
C CYS A 276 12.13 -12.34 -35.67
N ILE A 277 13.39 -12.47 -36.06
CA ILE A 277 13.76 -12.91 -37.42
C ILE A 277 13.50 -14.42 -37.59
N SER A 278 13.70 -15.23 -36.54
CA SER A 278 13.27 -16.63 -36.50
C SER A 278 11.76 -16.80 -36.65
N ALA A 279 10.93 -15.91 -36.10
CA ALA A 279 9.48 -15.94 -36.30
C ALA A 279 9.06 -15.63 -37.75
N ILE A 280 9.76 -14.70 -38.42
CA ILE A 280 9.56 -14.46 -39.86
C ILE A 280 9.98 -15.70 -40.67
N HIS A 281 11.15 -16.27 -40.38
CA HIS A 281 11.63 -17.48 -41.05
C HIS A 281 10.64 -18.65 -40.88
N ALA A 282 10.11 -18.86 -39.67
CA ALA A 282 9.08 -19.88 -39.41
C ALA A 282 7.76 -19.61 -40.17
N GLY A 283 7.39 -18.34 -40.38
CA GLY A 283 6.12 -17.93 -40.98
C GLY A 283 5.06 -17.53 -39.95
N GLU A 284 5.46 -17.45 -38.68
CA GLU A 284 4.63 -17.11 -37.52
C GLU A 284 4.52 -15.59 -37.29
N TYR A 285 5.15 -14.78 -38.15
CA TYR A 285 5.17 -13.31 -38.08
C TYR A 285 5.13 -12.66 -39.46
N ASN A 286 4.14 -11.78 -39.68
CA ASN A 286 3.96 -11.02 -40.93
C ASN A 286 3.60 -9.53 -40.70
N GLY A 287 3.55 -9.08 -39.44
CA GLY A 287 3.12 -7.75 -39.00
C GLY A 287 3.17 -7.67 -37.47
N PRO A 288 2.75 -6.55 -36.83
CA PRO A 288 2.77 -6.42 -35.37
C PRO A 288 1.97 -7.55 -34.73
N GLY A 289 2.65 -8.40 -33.97
CA GLY A 289 2.10 -9.67 -33.51
C GLY A 289 2.68 -10.08 -32.16
N THR A 290 1.84 -10.75 -31.35
CA THR A 290 2.29 -11.50 -30.17
C THR A 290 2.42 -12.96 -30.56
N PHE A 291 3.55 -13.58 -30.27
CA PHE A 291 3.76 -15.01 -30.49
C PHE A 291 4.37 -15.68 -29.27
N LYS A 292 4.25 -16.99 -29.25
CA LYS A 292 4.61 -17.89 -28.17
C LYS A 292 6.02 -18.43 -28.44
N VAL A 293 6.95 -18.22 -27.51
CA VAL A 293 8.31 -18.78 -27.56
C VAL A 293 8.42 -19.91 -26.56
N THR A 294 8.59 -21.14 -27.04
CA THR A 294 8.79 -22.32 -26.19
C THR A 294 10.25 -22.72 -26.19
N LEU A 295 10.84 -22.82 -25.00
CA LEU A 295 12.21 -23.31 -24.83
C LEU A 295 12.24 -24.83 -24.94
N VAL A 296 13.24 -25.37 -25.62
CA VAL A 296 13.43 -26.81 -25.85
C VAL A 296 14.90 -27.19 -25.61
N PRO A 297 15.25 -28.48 -25.45
CA PRO A 297 16.64 -28.87 -25.34
C PRO A 297 17.40 -28.50 -26.63
N ALA A 298 18.64 -28.02 -26.52
CA ALA A 298 19.44 -27.77 -27.72
C ALA A 298 19.66 -29.06 -28.52
N LEU A 299 19.50 -28.96 -29.84
CA LEU A 299 19.89 -30.03 -30.77
C LEU A 299 21.40 -30.25 -30.72
N SER A 300 21.88 -31.44 -31.13
CA SER A 300 23.32 -31.67 -31.30
C SER A 300 23.90 -30.91 -32.49
N GLU A 301 23.08 -30.65 -33.51
CA GLU A 301 23.42 -29.84 -34.68
C GLU A 301 22.12 -29.17 -35.18
N TYR A 302 22.19 -27.88 -35.48
CA TYR A 302 21.11 -27.10 -36.08
C TYR A 302 21.33 -27.05 -37.59
N GLN A 303 20.32 -27.43 -38.38
CA GLN A 303 20.39 -27.36 -39.85
C GLN A 303 19.77 -26.05 -40.37
N GLY A 304 20.52 -25.35 -41.21
CA GLY A 304 20.06 -24.14 -41.91
C GLY A 304 19.26 -24.48 -43.17
N PHE A 305 18.26 -23.66 -43.45
CA PHE A 305 17.29 -23.82 -44.54
C PHE A 305 16.91 -22.44 -45.12
N TYR A 306 16.16 -22.40 -46.22
CA TYR A 306 15.61 -21.17 -46.78
C TYR A 306 14.08 -21.19 -46.67
N GLN A 307 13.54 -20.32 -45.82
CA GLN A 307 12.11 -20.20 -45.58
C GLN A 307 11.71 -18.73 -45.47
N ASN A 308 10.53 -18.38 -46.03
CA ASN A 308 9.91 -17.05 -45.90
C ASN A 308 10.84 -15.86 -46.21
N GLY A 309 11.73 -16.02 -47.19
CA GLY A 309 12.67 -14.97 -47.63
C GLY A 309 14.00 -14.90 -46.88
N ILE A 310 14.18 -15.69 -45.82
CA ILE A 310 15.38 -15.72 -44.98
C ILE A 310 16.17 -17.02 -45.25
N VAL A 311 17.50 -16.91 -45.37
CA VAL A 311 18.43 -18.05 -45.40
C VAL A 311 19.06 -18.20 -44.01
N SER A 312 18.70 -19.24 -43.27
CA SER A 312 19.36 -19.57 -42.00
C SER A 312 20.64 -20.39 -42.23
N LYS A 313 21.57 -20.37 -41.26
CA LYS A 313 22.80 -21.16 -41.30
C LYS A 313 22.72 -22.40 -40.41
N SER A 314 23.46 -23.44 -40.80
CA SER A 314 23.73 -24.57 -39.92
C SER A 314 24.75 -24.19 -38.84
N ALA A 315 24.60 -24.74 -37.64
CA ALA A 315 25.48 -24.48 -36.50
C ALA A 315 25.60 -25.71 -35.57
N PRO A 316 26.76 -25.99 -34.97
CA PRO A 316 26.88 -27.04 -33.97
C PRO A 316 26.14 -26.66 -32.68
N GLY A 317 25.47 -27.63 -32.06
CA GLY A 317 24.83 -27.41 -30.76
C GLY A 317 25.75 -27.67 -29.58
N ILE A 318 25.47 -27.00 -28.46
CA ILE A 318 26.22 -27.16 -27.21
C ILE A 318 25.36 -27.96 -26.22
N TRP A 319 25.89 -29.09 -25.75
CA TRP A 319 25.19 -29.97 -24.81
C TRP A 319 24.94 -29.24 -23.49
N GLY A 320 23.70 -29.32 -22.99
CA GLY A 320 23.26 -28.59 -21.79
C GLY A 320 22.77 -27.16 -22.03
N GLN A 321 22.75 -26.67 -23.28
CA GLN A 321 22.03 -25.43 -23.62
C GLN A 321 20.58 -25.69 -24.05
N ILE A 322 19.83 -24.61 -24.17
CA ILE A 322 18.47 -24.56 -24.73
C ILE A 322 18.48 -24.10 -26.19
N GLY A 323 17.55 -24.62 -26.98
CA GLY A 323 17.07 -24.02 -28.23
C GLY A 323 15.65 -23.47 -28.02
N PHE A 324 15.03 -22.96 -29.08
CA PHE A 324 13.65 -22.47 -29.01
C PHE A 324 12.82 -22.73 -30.25
N MET A 325 11.51 -22.81 -30.02
CA MET A 325 10.47 -22.83 -31.04
C MET A 325 9.65 -21.53 -30.94
N VAL A 326 9.07 -21.12 -32.06
CA VAL A 326 8.17 -19.97 -32.18
C VAL A 326 6.84 -20.45 -32.76
N GLN A 327 5.73 -19.94 -32.23
CA GLN A 327 4.38 -20.28 -32.67
C GLN A 327 3.47 -19.04 -32.53
N ALA A 328 2.75 -18.66 -33.58
CA ALA A 328 1.77 -17.59 -33.51
C ALA A 328 0.66 -17.94 -32.49
N ILE A 329 0.19 -16.93 -31.75
CA ILE A 329 -0.99 -17.09 -30.89
C ILE A 329 -2.22 -16.89 -31.78
N ASP A 330 -2.97 -17.97 -32.00
CA ASP A 330 -4.21 -18.03 -32.81
C ASP A 330 -5.27 -17.05 -32.25
N SER A 331 -5.16 -15.79 -32.66
CA SER A 331 -6.05 -14.69 -32.24
C SER A 331 -6.41 -13.76 -33.41
N CYS A 332 -5.69 -13.85 -34.53
CA CYS A 332 -5.76 -12.89 -35.64
C CYS A 332 -5.59 -13.61 -36.99
N LYS A 333 -6.66 -14.24 -37.49
CA LYS A 333 -6.72 -14.72 -38.88
C LYS A 333 -7.19 -13.57 -39.79
N PRO A 334 -6.33 -12.98 -40.63
CA PRO A 334 -6.79 -12.07 -41.68
C PRO A 334 -7.65 -12.84 -42.69
N PRO A 335 -8.60 -12.17 -43.37
CA PRO A 335 -9.39 -12.82 -44.41
C PRO A 335 -8.50 -13.32 -45.54
N LEU A 336 -8.68 -14.59 -45.93
CA LEU A 336 -7.95 -15.21 -47.05
C LEU A 336 -8.27 -14.49 -48.36
N VAL A 337 -7.33 -13.67 -48.82
CA VAL A 337 -7.36 -13.14 -50.19
C VAL A 337 -7.00 -14.27 -51.14
N ASN A 338 -8.03 -14.87 -51.76
CA ASN A 338 -7.86 -15.83 -52.85
C ASN A 338 -7.30 -15.13 -54.09
N SER A 339 -5.98 -15.02 -54.20
CA SER A 339 -5.32 -14.64 -55.45
C SER A 339 -5.10 -15.86 -56.34
N LEU A 340 -5.83 -15.85 -57.45
CA LEU A 340 -5.86 -16.87 -58.49
C LEU A 340 -4.46 -17.18 -59.05
N THR A 341 -4.27 -18.45 -59.42
CA THR A 341 -3.18 -18.91 -60.27
C THR A 341 -3.16 -18.16 -61.60
N GLU A 342 -2.02 -17.58 -61.99
CA GLU A 342 -1.69 -17.44 -63.40
C GLU A 342 -0.19 -17.60 -63.67
N THR A 343 0.12 -18.54 -64.57
CA THR A 343 1.48 -18.88 -64.98
C THR A 343 1.93 -18.02 -66.15
N THR A 344 3.08 -17.35 -66.03
CA THR A 344 3.80 -16.83 -67.21
C THR A 344 5.29 -17.16 -67.16
N ARG A 345 5.86 -17.43 -68.34
CA ARG A 345 7.18 -18.01 -68.54
C ARG A 345 8.29 -16.95 -68.61
N ALA A 346 9.50 -17.34 -68.21
CA ALA A 346 10.72 -16.55 -68.32
C ALA A 346 11.17 -16.30 -69.78
N PRO A 347 12.13 -15.37 -69.96
CA PRO A 347 13.26 -15.63 -70.85
C PRO A 347 14.64 -15.45 -70.18
N LYS A 348 15.63 -16.21 -70.67
CA LYS A 348 17.05 -16.19 -70.28
C LYS A 348 17.85 -15.20 -71.15
N GLN A 349 18.98 -14.68 -70.65
CA GLN A 349 20.26 -14.38 -71.35
C GLN A 349 21.22 -13.61 -70.40
N GLN A 350 22.55 -13.49 -70.60
CA GLN A 350 23.60 -14.47 -70.93
C GLN A 350 25.00 -13.80 -70.83
N SER A 351 25.97 -14.40 -70.12
CA SER A 351 27.43 -14.08 -70.17
C SER A 351 27.85 -12.65 -69.67
N ALA A 352 29.12 -12.35 -69.36
CA ALA A 352 30.38 -13.08 -69.54
C ALA A 352 31.43 -12.83 -68.41
N ASN A 353 32.37 -13.78 -68.28
CA ASN A 353 33.63 -13.75 -67.49
C ASN A 353 34.67 -12.74 -68.08
N PRO A 354 35.85 -12.39 -67.47
CA PRO A 354 36.81 -13.38 -66.89
C PRO A 354 37.87 -12.96 -65.79
N ASN A 355 38.40 -13.99 -65.10
CA ASN A 355 39.79 -14.20 -64.57
C ASN A 355 40.36 -13.23 -63.50
N ILE A 356 41.27 -13.62 -62.58
CA ILE A 356 42.52 -14.43 -62.64
C ILE A 356 42.71 -15.18 -61.27
N ALA A 357 42.67 -16.53 -61.18
CA ALA A 357 43.79 -17.50 -61.13
C ALA A 357 44.90 -17.21 -60.07
N GLN A 358 45.03 -17.92 -58.93
CA GLN A 358 45.75 -19.21 -58.66
C GLN A 358 45.80 -19.43 -57.11
N ALA A 359 46.16 -20.55 -56.45
CA ALA A 359 46.43 -21.98 -56.74
C ALA A 359 46.34 -22.77 -55.38
N THR A 360 45.60 -23.89 -55.23
CA THR A 360 46.05 -25.32 -55.21
C THR A 360 47.42 -25.64 -54.54
N ILE A 361 47.66 -26.70 -53.72
CA ILE A 361 46.87 -27.91 -53.34
C ILE A 361 47.46 -28.65 -52.07
N SER A 362 46.60 -29.42 -51.36
CA SER A 362 46.74 -30.47 -50.29
C SER A 362 48.04 -30.92 -49.54
N LYS A 363 47.89 -31.14 -48.21
CA LYS A 363 48.05 -32.40 -47.36
C LYS A 363 48.88 -33.61 -47.91
N PRO A 364 49.59 -34.43 -47.05
CA PRO A 364 48.96 -35.29 -46.00
C PRO A 364 49.78 -35.58 -44.70
N LEU A 365 49.57 -36.74 -44.04
CA LEU A 365 49.64 -37.05 -42.58
C LEU A 365 50.79 -37.98 -42.09
N MET A 366 51.16 -37.89 -40.78
CA MET A 366 51.60 -38.96 -39.82
C MET A 366 52.95 -39.73 -40.04
N VAL A 367 53.69 -40.34 -39.08
CA VAL A 367 53.60 -40.55 -37.59
C VAL A 367 54.96 -40.99 -36.94
N THR A 368 55.25 -40.65 -35.66
CA THR A 368 56.29 -41.18 -34.69
C THR A 368 57.81 -41.21 -35.07
N THR A 369 58.84 -41.26 -34.19
CA THR A 369 59.04 -41.42 -32.71
C THR A 369 60.48 -40.99 -32.31
N LEU A 370 60.73 -40.50 -31.07
CA LEU A 370 61.75 -41.01 -30.10
C LEU A 370 61.93 -40.11 -28.84
N GLN A 371 62.57 -40.68 -27.81
CA GLN A 371 62.68 -40.22 -26.39
C GLN A 371 63.92 -39.29 -26.18
N THR A 372 64.27 -38.67 -25.03
CA THR A 372 64.15 -39.04 -23.60
C THR A 372 64.19 -37.85 -22.61
N SER A 373 63.38 -37.97 -21.54
CA SER A 373 63.64 -37.68 -20.11
C SER A 373 64.27 -36.37 -19.58
N GLU A 374 63.48 -35.64 -18.78
CA GLU A 374 63.83 -35.35 -17.36
C GLU A 374 62.53 -35.13 -16.54
N ILE A 375 62.51 -35.56 -15.27
CA ILE A 375 61.28 -35.68 -14.45
C ILE A 375 61.25 -34.57 -13.38
N PRO A 376 60.24 -33.68 -13.35
CA PRO A 376 59.89 -32.98 -12.11
C PRO A 376 59.24 -33.99 -11.15
N ASN A 377 59.80 -34.09 -9.95
CA ASN A 377 59.57 -35.18 -8.99
C ASN A 377 58.07 -35.38 -8.65
N VAL A 378 57.64 -36.64 -8.50
CA VAL A 378 56.23 -37.04 -8.28
C VAL A 378 55.61 -36.33 -7.08
N ALA A 379 56.37 -36.14 -6.00
CA ALA A 379 55.93 -35.38 -4.82
C ALA A 379 55.52 -33.93 -5.13
N THR A 380 56.08 -33.31 -6.18
CA THR A 380 55.74 -31.95 -6.62
C THR A 380 54.41 -31.92 -7.38
N ALA A 381 54.16 -32.93 -8.23
CA ALA A 381 52.89 -33.06 -8.96
C ALA A 381 51.73 -33.43 -8.02
N GLU A 382 51.98 -34.28 -7.03
CA GLU A 382 50.99 -34.67 -6.01
C GLU A 382 50.68 -33.52 -5.04
N ALA A 383 51.68 -32.73 -4.64
CA ALA A 383 51.48 -31.50 -3.87
C ALA A 383 50.69 -30.44 -4.67
N LEU A 384 50.97 -30.25 -5.96
CA LEU A 384 50.20 -29.35 -6.83
C LEU A 384 48.77 -29.82 -7.06
N GLY A 385 48.55 -31.11 -7.27
CA GLY A 385 47.21 -31.69 -7.41
C GLY A 385 46.36 -31.53 -6.14
N THR A 386 46.96 -31.76 -4.98
CA THR A 386 46.28 -31.59 -3.68
C THR A 386 45.98 -30.11 -3.38
N LEU A 387 46.89 -29.19 -3.75
CA LEU A 387 46.73 -27.76 -3.55
C LEU A 387 45.63 -27.17 -4.46
N VAL A 388 45.55 -27.59 -5.73
CA VAL A 388 44.49 -27.17 -6.66
C VAL A 388 43.13 -27.74 -6.23
N GLY A 389 43.09 -28.98 -5.73
CA GLY A 389 41.88 -29.62 -5.22
C GLY A 389 41.25 -28.90 -4.01
N LEU A 390 42.08 -28.38 -3.09
CA LEU A 390 41.60 -27.67 -1.89
C LEU A 390 41.20 -26.21 -2.13
N ILE A 391 41.68 -25.57 -3.19
CA ILE A 391 41.37 -24.16 -3.51
C ILE A 391 40.03 -24.02 -4.27
N GLY A 392 39.53 -25.08 -4.90
CA GLY A 392 38.27 -25.06 -5.65
C GLY A 392 36.98 -25.04 -4.81
N ALA A 393 37.06 -25.26 -3.49
CA ALA A 393 35.87 -25.53 -2.66
C ALA A 393 35.80 -24.65 -1.39
N LYS A 394 35.18 -23.46 -1.52
CA LYS A 394 34.69 -22.57 -0.44
C LYS A 394 35.73 -21.99 0.53
N SER A 395 36.09 -20.70 0.41
CA SER A 395 36.30 -19.79 1.58
C SER A 395 36.66 -18.34 1.22
N GLY A 396 36.36 -17.41 2.13
CA GLY A 396 36.50 -15.96 1.96
C GLY A 396 37.74 -15.31 2.64
N PRO A 397 37.70 -14.01 2.97
CA PRO A 397 38.89 -13.17 3.15
C PRO A 397 39.86 -13.58 4.28
N VAL A 398 39.40 -14.32 5.29
CA VAL A 398 40.24 -14.83 6.40
C VAL A 398 41.40 -15.71 5.90
N VAL A 399 41.22 -16.41 4.76
CA VAL A 399 42.24 -17.31 4.19
C VAL A 399 43.43 -16.55 3.59
N LEU A 400 43.21 -15.35 3.07
CA LEU A 400 44.29 -14.52 2.50
C LEU A 400 45.25 -13.99 3.58
N ASP A 401 44.74 -13.61 4.76
CA ASP A 401 45.59 -13.18 5.87
C ASP A 401 46.34 -14.37 6.52
N PHE A 402 45.76 -15.57 6.53
CA PHE A 402 46.45 -16.79 6.97
C PHE A 402 47.65 -17.13 6.08
N PHE A 403 47.51 -17.04 4.75
CA PHE A 403 48.63 -17.15 3.80
C PHE A 403 49.71 -16.10 4.05
N ARG A 404 49.31 -14.87 4.38
CA ARG A 404 50.21 -13.75 4.69
C ARG A 404 51.00 -13.97 5.98
N GLN A 405 50.40 -14.59 7.00
CA GLN A 405 51.10 -15.01 8.22
C GLN A 405 52.13 -16.11 7.93
N HIS A 406 51.75 -17.19 7.24
CA HIS A 406 52.64 -18.32 7.00
C HIS A 406 53.82 -18.01 6.06
N ALA A 407 53.64 -17.15 5.05
CA ALA A 407 54.73 -16.69 4.19
C ALA A 407 55.80 -15.89 4.97
N ASN A 408 55.37 -15.10 5.96
CA ASN A 408 56.29 -14.36 6.83
C ASN A 408 57.05 -15.29 7.81
N VAL A 409 56.40 -16.34 8.34
CA VAL A 409 57.06 -17.36 9.16
C VAL A 409 58.10 -18.14 8.34
N ALA A 410 57.80 -18.52 7.10
CA ALA A 410 58.75 -19.19 6.22
C ALA A 410 59.99 -18.32 5.91
N MET A 411 59.81 -17.02 5.67
CA MET A 411 60.93 -16.08 5.48
C MET A 411 61.68 -15.73 6.77
N ALA A 412 61.06 -15.87 7.95
CA ALA A 412 61.74 -15.74 9.23
C ALA A 412 62.67 -16.94 9.50
N ASN A 413 62.16 -18.17 9.36
CA ASN A 413 62.95 -19.39 9.56
C ASN A 413 64.13 -19.48 8.58
N ALA A 414 63.94 -19.04 7.32
CA ALA A 414 65.03 -18.95 6.34
C ALA A 414 66.12 -17.94 6.74
N ARG A 415 65.77 -16.86 7.46
CA ARG A 415 66.76 -15.89 7.99
C ARG A 415 67.48 -16.40 9.24
N GLU A 416 66.83 -17.25 10.02
CA GLU A 416 67.39 -17.84 11.25
C GLU A 416 68.45 -18.90 10.92
N LEU A 417 68.16 -19.82 10.00
CA LEU A 417 69.11 -20.82 9.50
C LEU A 417 70.35 -20.20 8.82
N ILE A 418 70.21 -19.06 8.15
CA ILE A 418 71.33 -18.30 7.58
C ILE A 418 72.19 -17.66 8.69
N LYS A 419 71.58 -17.29 9.82
CA LYS A 419 72.27 -16.71 10.99
C LYS A 419 73.08 -17.76 11.76
N GLU A 420 72.56 -18.98 11.88
CA GLU A 420 73.28 -20.11 12.48
C GLU A 420 74.48 -20.52 11.61
N ALA A 421 74.34 -20.50 10.28
CA ALA A 421 75.44 -20.77 9.35
C ALA A 421 76.57 -19.71 9.38
N ASP A 422 76.29 -18.47 9.80
CA ASP A 422 77.32 -17.45 10.04
C ASP A 422 78.06 -17.65 11.38
N LEU A 423 77.41 -18.25 12.39
CA LEU A 423 77.95 -18.38 13.76
C LEU A 423 78.96 -19.53 13.93
N GLU A 424 78.93 -20.57 13.10
CA GLU A 424 79.96 -21.62 13.13
C GLU A 424 81.26 -21.24 12.40
N ARG A 425 81.26 -20.18 11.58
CA ARG A 425 82.43 -19.81 10.78
C ARG A 425 83.52 -19.08 11.58
N ASP A 426 83.20 -18.60 12.77
CA ASP A 426 84.10 -17.78 13.60
C ASP A 426 84.99 -18.60 14.56
N LYS A 427 85.04 -19.94 14.41
CA LYS A 427 85.84 -20.83 15.29
C LYS A 427 86.87 -21.73 14.61
N THR A 428 87.00 -21.72 13.28
CA THR A 428 88.13 -22.35 12.58
C THR A 428 88.67 -21.47 11.45
N ALA A 429 89.62 -20.61 11.80
CA ALA A 429 90.42 -19.89 10.81
C ALA A 429 91.34 -20.85 10.03
N VAL A 430 91.44 -20.67 8.70
CA VAL A 430 92.69 -20.58 7.91
C VAL A 430 92.40 -20.51 6.40
N SER A 431 92.98 -19.48 5.76
CA SER A 431 93.29 -19.35 4.33
C SER A 431 92.19 -19.54 3.24
N SER A 432 91.58 -18.43 2.81
CA SER A 432 91.80 -17.90 1.43
C SER A 432 90.89 -16.69 1.13
N HIS A 433 91.49 -15.53 0.82
CA HIS A 433 90.77 -14.26 0.63
C HIS A 433 89.90 -14.17 -0.65
N VAL A 434 89.90 -15.20 -1.50
CA VAL A 434 89.18 -15.21 -2.79
C VAL A 434 87.72 -15.61 -2.62
N SER A 435 87.43 -16.59 -1.75
CA SER A 435 86.08 -17.15 -1.57
C SER A 435 85.10 -16.19 -0.90
N ILE A 436 85.59 -15.28 -0.04
CA ILE A 436 84.75 -14.32 0.70
C ILE A 436 84.13 -13.27 -0.24
N ARG A 437 84.91 -12.72 -1.18
CA ARG A 437 84.41 -11.70 -2.12
C ARG A 437 83.37 -12.28 -3.09
N ILE A 438 83.60 -13.50 -3.60
CA ILE A 438 82.65 -14.16 -4.49
C ILE A 438 81.33 -14.42 -3.75
N PHE A 439 81.39 -14.94 -2.53
CA PHE A 439 80.20 -15.18 -1.71
C PHE A 439 79.42 -13.89 -1.39
N GLN A 440 80.13 -12.80 -1.02
CA GLN A 440 79.50 -11.50 -0.78
C GLN A 440 78.87 -10.87 -2.03
N VAL A 441 79.46 -11.04 -3.22
CA VAL A 441 78.87 -10.56 -4.47
C VAL A 441 77.60 -11.37 -4.81
N THR A 442 77.65 -12.70 -4.74
CA THR A 442 76.50 -13.57 -5.01
C THR A 442 75.38 -13.35 -4.01
N PHE A 443 75.68 -13.17 -2.71
CA PHE A 443 74.69 -12.91 -1.67
C PHE A 443 74.03 -11.53 -1.84
N ASN A 444 74.79 -10.51 -2.27
CA ASN A 444 74.23 -9.19 -2.61
C ASN A 444 73.35 -9.23 -3.87
N GLN A 445 73.69 -10.07 -4.86
CA GLN A 445 72.82 -10.31 -6.03
C GLN A 445 71.53 -11.04 -5.62
N LEU A 446 71.62 -12.07 -4.77
CA LEU A 446 70.46 -12.77 -4.23
C LEU A 446 69.56 -11.83 -3.43
N LYS A 447 70.13 -11.00 -2.54
CA LYS A 447 69.40 -9.98 -1.77
C LYS A 447 68.68 -8.97 -2.68
N LYS A 448 69.33 -8.52 -3.77
CA LYS A 448 68.67 -7.69 -4.80
C LYS A 448 67.54 -8.42 -5.52
N GLY A 449 67.71 -9.71 -5.84
CA GLY A 449 66.67 -10.54 -6.44
C GLY A 449 65.45 -10.72 -5.52
N VAL A 450 65.68 -10.96 -4.22
CA VAL A 450 64.62 -11.06 -3.21
C VAL A 450 63.86 -9.74 -3.02
N HIS A 451 64.56 -8.60 -2.97
CA HIS A 451 63.90 -7.30 -2.93
C HIS A 451 63.11 -7.00 -4.22
N ALA A 452 63.67 -7.27 -5.41
CA ALA A 452 62.94 -7.11 -6.67
C ALA A 452 61.71 -8.03 -6.80
N LEU A 453 61.74 -9.21 -6.18
CA LEU A 453 60.57 -10.09 -6.06
C LEU A 453 59.54 -9.52 -5.09
N GLN A 454 59.97 -9.02 -3.93
CA GLN A 454 59.11 -8.34 -2.96
C GLN A 454 58.40 -7.13 -3.58
N ASP A 455 59.12 -6.28 -4.30
CA ASP A 455 58.59 -5.10 -4.99
C ASP A 455 57.56 -5.50 -6.07
N LYS A 456 57.83 -6.56 -6.84
CA LYS A 456 56.86 -7.09 -7.83
C LYS A 456 55.61 -7.67 -7.17
N VAL A 457 55.75 -8.43 -6.09
CA VAL A 457 54.61 -8.98 -5.33
C VAL A 457 53.77 -7.85 -4.73
N GLN A 458 54.41 -6.80 -4.21
CA GLN A 458 53.73 -5.63 -3.65
C GLN A 458 53.02 -4.80 -4.74
N SER A 459 53.62 -4.68 -5.93
CA SER A 459 52.98 -4.08 -7.12
C SER A 459 51.77 -4.88 -7.61
N ILE A 460 51.86 -6.22 -7.63
CA ILE A 460 50.74 -7.10 -8.01
C ILE A 460 49.61 -6.99 -6.98
N ALA A 461 49.93 -7.00 -5.69
CA ALA A 461 48.95 -6.83 -4.61
C ALA A 461 48.25 -5.47 -4.67
N ALA A 462 48.97 -4.38 -4.92
CA ALA A 462 48.39 -3.05 -5.13
C ALA A 462 47.47 -3.00 -6.35
N THR A 463 47.86 -3.64 -7.46
CA THR A 463 47.05 -3.73 -8.69
C THR A 463 45.77 -4.54 -8.47
N LEU A 464 45.85 -5.63 -7.71
CA LEU A 464 44.70 -6.45 -7.32
C LEU A 464 43.75 -5.71 -6.38
N SER A 465 44.26 -4.96 -5.39
CA SER A 465 43.43 -4.11 -4.53
C SER A 465 42.71 -3.05 -5.36
N TYR A 466 43.45 -2.28 -6.16
CA TYR A 466 42.86 -1.24 -7.01
C TYR A 466 41.77 -1.78 -7.96
N LYS A 467 42.01 -2.94 -8.58
CA LYS A 467 40.98 -3.61 -9.41
C LYS A 467 39.80 -4.12 -8.59
N LYS A 468 40.02 -4.68 -7.40
CA LYS A 468 38.94 -5.12 -6.48
C LYS A 468 38.06 -3.93 -6.07
N ASP A 469 38.68 -2.83 -5.66
CA ASP A 469 37.99 -1.64 -5.18
C ASP A 469 37.19 -0.98 -6.34
N SER A 470 37.75 -0.96 -7.54
CA SER A 470 37.06 -0.54 -8.77
C SER A 470 35.89 -1.48 -9.16
N LEU A 471 36.03 -2.80 -8.98
CA LEU A 471 34.96 -3.78 -9.21
C LEU A 471 33.84 -3.62 -8.17
N LEU A 472 34.17 -3.42 -6.90
CA LEU A 472 33.18 -3.15 -5.85
C LEU A 472 32.42 -1.85 -6.11
N GLN A 473 33.09 -0.77 -6.51
CA GLN A 473 32.42 0.46 -6.94
C GLN A 473 31.55 0.25 -8.19
N SER A 474 31.98 -0.60 -9.12
CA SER A 474 31.19 -0.94 -10.32
C SER A 474 29.93 -1.74 -9.95
N ILE A 475 30.03 -2.68 -9.01
CA ILE A 475 28.89 -3.44 -8.46
C ILE A 475 27.93 -2.49 -7.74
N VAL A 476 28.41 -1.59 -6.87
CA VAL A 476 27.55 -0.59 -6.20
C VAL A 476 26.86 0.34 -7.22
N ASN A 477 27.55 0.74 -8.28
CA ASN A 477 26.93 1.55 -9.35
C ASN A 477 25.91 0.77 -10.19
N LEU A 478 26.17 -0.51 -10.48
CA LEU A 478 25.21 -1.40 -11.16
C LEU A 478 23.97 -1.64 -10.29
N ASP A 479 24.18 -1.87 -8.99
CA ASP A 479 23.13 -2.06 -8.00
C ASP A 479 22.27 -0.80 -7.85
N MET A 480 22.89 0.39 -7.75
CA MET A 480 22.19 1.67 -7.81
C MET A 480 21.42 1.90 -9.12
N GLN A 481 21.93 1.42 -10.26
CA GLN A 481 21.24 1.50 -11.55
C GLN A 481 20.07 0.51 -11.66
N LEU A 482 20.20 -0.67 -11.06
CA LEU A 482 19.13 -1.68 -10.96
C LEU A 482 18.01 -1.15 -10.06
N HIS A 483 18.34 -0.73 -8.84
CA HIS A 483 17.40 -0.15 -7.87
C HIS A 483 16.61 1.01 -8.48
N ARG A 484 17.26 1.94 -9.21
CA ARG A 484 16.59 3.06 -9.91
C ARG A 484 15.65 2.63 -11.05
N LYS A 485 15.80 1.43 -11.59
CA LYS A 485 14.90 0.86 -12.61
C LYS A 485 13.74 0.09 -11.97
N THR A 486 13.99 -0.58 -10.85
CA THR A 486 12.96 -1.38 -10.14
C THR A 486 12.04 -0.54 -9.25
N THR A 487 12.42 0.69 -8.86
CA THR A 487 11.57 1.54 -7.98
C THR A 487 10.20 1.92 -8.56
N PHE A 488 10.02 1.78 -9.87
CA PHE A 488 8.82 2.20 -10.61
C PHE A 488 8.11 1.04 -11.31
N SER A 489 8.58 -0.20 -11.13
CA SER A 489 7.92 -1.39 -11.68
C SER A 489 6.98 -2.01 -10.66
N ASN A 490 5.76 -2.32 -11.07
CA ASN A 490 4.84 -3.14 -10.28
C ASN A 490 5.41 -4.56 -10.09
N TRP A 491 5.03 -5.22 -9.01
CA TRP A 491 5.45 -6.59 -8.69
C TRP A 491 4.25 -7.43 -8.25
N THR A 492 4.16 -8.67 -8.72
CA THR A 492 3.06 -9.60 -8.37
C THR A 492 3.59 -11.02 -8.19
N MET A 493 3.03 -11.75 -7.23
CA MET A 493 3.30 -13.16 -6.98
C MET A 493 2.51 -14.09 -7.91
N ASP A 494 2.67 -13.94 -9.23
CA ASP A 494 1.84 -14.68 -10.20
C ASP A 494 2.32 -16.13 -10.46
N GLN A 495 3.61 -16.41 -10.34
CA GLN A 495 4.22 -17.75 -10.60
C GLN A 495 5.50 -17.97 -9.77
N ILE A 496 5.43 -17.95 -8.43
CA ILE A 496 6.57 -18.42 -7.61
C ILE A 496 6.50 -19.94 -7.48
N ASP A 497 7.53 -20.65 -7.95
CA ASP A 497 7.74 -22.08 -7.66
C ASP A 497 8.45 -22.25 -6.31
N GLY A 498 8.29 -23.40 -5.66
CA GLY A 498 8.84 -23.68 -4.33
C GLY A 498 10.36 -23.54 -4.25
N ASP A 499 11.07 -23.86 -5.35
CA ASP A 499 12.52 -23.77 -5.44
C ASP A 499 13.04 -22.32 -5.55
N ASP A 500 12.22 -21.38 -6.05
CA ASP A 500 12.61 -19.97 -6.25
C ASP A 500 12.26 -19.05 -5.07
N LEU A 501 11.53 -19.55 -4.07
CA LEU A 501 11.07 -18.74 -2.93
C LEU A 501 12.21 -17.98 -2.23
N TYR A 502 13.35 -18.64 -2.02
CA TYR A 502 14.54 -18.05 -1.37
C TYR A 502 15.48 -17.30 -2.33
N ASN A 503 15.24 -17.37 -3.64
CA ASN A 503 15.88 -16.48 -4.62
C ASN A 503 15.15 -15.12 -4.61
N ILE A 504 13.82 -15.14 -4.55
CA ILE A 504 12.96 -13.96 -4.57
C ILE A 504 12.88 -13.28 -3.19
N PHE A 505 12.95 -14.04 -2.09
CA PHE A 505 12.83 -13.50 -0.74
C PHE A 505 14.00 -13.87 0.19
N ARG A 506 14.36 -12.94 1.07
CA ARG A 506 15.26 -13.15 2.22
C ARG A 506 14.44 -13.49 3.46
N SER A 507 14.67 -14.67 4.02
CA SER A 507 14.09 -15.11 5.30
C SER A 507 14.97 -14.67 6.47
N ASN A 508 14.34 -14.14 7.53
CA ASN A 508 15.00 -13.80 8.78
C ASN A 508 14.12 -14.18 9.99
N CYS A 509 14.71 -14.45 11.15
CA CYS A 509 14.00 -14.78 12.40
C CYS A 509 14.58 -14.00 13.58
N LYS A 510 13.84 -13.00 14.07
CA LYS A 510 14.24 -12.18 15.23
C LYS A 510 13.71 -12.81 16.51
N GLY A 511 14.59 -13.14 17.46
CA GLY A 511 14.22 -13.63 18.80
C GLY A 511 13.61 -15.04 18.86
N CYS A 512 13.80 -15.84 17.82
CA CYS A 512 13.31 -17.22 17.71
C CYS A 512 14.15 -18.19 18.54
N ILE A 513 13.50 -19.16 19.22
CA ILE A 513 14.13 -20.02 20.23
C ILE A 513 14.08 -21.49 19.81
N GLY A 514 15.22 -22.16 19.83
CA GLY A 514 15.36 -23.60 19.54
C GLY A 514 16.02 -23.90 18.20
N GLU A 515 16.12 -25.19 17.85
CA GLU A 515 16.66 -25.64 16.55
C GLU A 515 15.64 -25.54 15.40
N ILE A 516 14.37 -25.26 15.72
CA ILE A 516 13.29 -25.14 14.73
C ILE A 516 13.36 -23.76 14.07
N GLN A 517 13.98 -23.72 12.89
CA GLN A 517 13.98 -22.56 12.00
C GLN A 517 12.60 -22.34 11.37
N PRO A 518 12.21 -21.09 11.01
CA PRO A 518 10.95 -20.83 10.36
C PRO A 518 10.93 -21.45 8.97
N LYS A 519 10.00 -22.38 8.76
CA LYS A 519 9.81 -23.05 7.48
C LYS A 519 8.83 -22.24 6.64
N TRP A 520 9.34 -21.67 5.55
CA TRP A 520 8.55 -21.06 4.49
C TRP A 520 8.52 -21.98 3.27
N SER A 521 7.37 -22.09 2.63
CA SER A 521 7.13 -22.92 1.44
C SER A 521 6.06 -22.29 0.54
N VAL A 522 6.04 -22.63 -0.74
CA VAL A 522 4.89 -22.33 -1.61
C VAL A 522 3.96 -23.53 -1.64
N SER A 523 2.66 -23.29 -1.56
CA SER A 523 1.63 -24.32 -1.61
C SER A 523 0.45 -23.85 -2.46
N THR A 524 0.03 -24.66 -3.44
CA THR A 524 -1.21 -24.43 -4.18
C THR A 524 -2.41 -24.84 -3.32
N MET A 525 -3.41 -23.96 -3.19
CA MET A 525 -4.60 -24.18 -2.38
C MET A 525 -5.85 -23.61 -3.04
N ALA A 526 -7.03 -24.13 -2.68
CA ALA A 526 -8.30 -23.65 -3.21
C ALA A 526 -8.75 -22.38 -2.47
N ILE A 527 -8.64 -21.22 -3.13
CA ILE A 527 -9.11 -19.92 -2.64
C ILE A 527 -10.36 -19.54 -3.45
N ASN A 528 -11.50 -19.46 -2.77
CA ASN A 528 -12.82 -19.22 -3.39
C ASN A 528 -13.13 -20.14 -4.60
N GLY A 529 -12.73 -21.42 -4.52
CA GLY A 529 -12.92 -22.41 -5.59
C GLY A 529 -11.80 -22.48 -6.64
N ASN A 530 -10.95 -21.45 -6.75
CA ASN A 530 -9.82 -21.43 -7.68
C ASN A 530 -8.53 -21.96 -7.03
N LEU A 531 -7.72 -22.70 -7.79
CA LEU A 531 -6.39 -23.11 -7.33
C LEU A 531 -5.40 -21.95 -7.47
N GLU A 532 -4.91 -21.45 -6.35
CA GLU A 532 -3.97 -20.32 -6.27
C GLU A 532 -2.72 -20.71 -5.47
N ASN A 533 -1.56 -20.16 -5.82
CA ASN A 533 -0.33 -20.32 -5.05
C ASN A 533 -0.34 -19.36 -3.86
N ALA A 534 -0.02 -19.88 -2.68
CA ALA A 534 0.18 -19.10 -1.46
C ALA A 534 1.53 -19.44 -0.82
N ILE A 535 2.18 -18.42 -0.24
CA ILE A 535 3.33 -18.60 0.64
C ILE A 535 2.80 -19.04 2.00
N THR A 536 3.33 -20.14 2.49
CA THR A 536 2.88 -20.83 3.70
C THR A 536 4.02 -20.92 4.71
N GLN A 537 3.68 -20.60 5.96
CA GLN A 537 4.54 -20.72 7.12
C GLN A 537 3.90 -21.74 8.07
N ASP A 538 4.49 -22.94 8.17
CA ASP A 538 3.88 -24.13 8.80
C ASP A 538 4.60 -24.65 10.06
N SER A 539 5.48 -23.84 10.63
CA SER A 539 6.27 -24.16 11.84
C SER A 539 5.90 -23.23 12.99
N GLU A 540 5.53 -23.78 14.15
CA GLU A 540 5.21 -22.98 15.34
C GLU A 540 6.48 -22.30 15.90
N ILE A 541 6.60 -20.98 15.73
CA ILE A 541 7.79 -20.22 16.14
C ILE A 541 7.62 -19.74 17.60
N THR A 542 8.43 -20.29 18.51
CA THR A 542 8.48 -19.82 19.91
C THR A 542 9.40 -18.61 20.04
N THR A 543 8.89 -17.53 20.64
CA THR A 543 9.60 -16.26 20.83
C THR A 543 9.37 -15.67 22.23
N ASN A 544 10.32 -14.88 22.73
CA ASN A 544 10.22 -14.23 24.04
C ASN A 544 9.40 -12.93 24.03
N ASN A 545 9.37 -12.20 22.91
CA ASN A 545 8.70 -10.91 22.79
C ASN A 545 7.56 -10.94 21.76
N SER A 546 6.56 -10.07 21.96
CA SER A 546 5.40 -9.88 21.06
C SER A 546 5.72 -9.36 19.66
N LEU A 547 6.96 -8.92 19.43
CA LEU A 547 7.47 -8.38 18.16
C LEU A 547 8.52 -9.29 17.52
N ASP A 548 9.03 -10.27 18.28
CA ASP A 548 9.93 -11.29 17.78
C ASP A 548 9.13 -12.26 16.91
N GLY A 549 9.74 -12.81 15.87
CA GLY A 549 9.07 -13.63 14.87
C GLY A 549 9.91 -13.86 13.62
N ALA A 550 9.36 -14.62 12.69
CA ALA A 550 9.91 -14.79 11.36
C ALA A 550 9.41 -13.72 10.41
N SER A 551 10.24 -13.38 9.44
CA SER A 551 9.91 -12.46 8.37
C SER A 551 10.47 -12.95 7.05
N LEU A 552 9.76 -12.64 5.97
CA LEU A 552 10.15 -12.99 4.61
C LEU A 552 10.07 -11.71 3.76
N THR A 553 11.22 -11.12 3.44
CA THR A 553 11.33 -9.79 2.80
C THR A 553 11.75 -9.94 1.34
N LEU A 554 11.10 -9.21 0.43
CA LEU A 554 11.37 -9.27 -1.00
C LEU A 554 12.80 -8.77 -1.31
N SER A 555 13.57 -9.54 -2.08
CA SER A 555 14.94 -9.23 -2.48
C SER A 555 14.99 -8.13 -3.54
N ASP A 556 16.02 -7.29 -3.47
CA ASP A 556 16.57 -6.48 -4.57
C ASP A 556 15.59 -5.51 -5.29
N ILE A 557 14.45 -5.25 -4.65
CA ILE A 557 13.43 -4.28 -5.08
C ILE A 557 13.13 -3.36 -3.89
N THR A 558 13.01 -2.06 -4.17
CA THR A 558 12.62 -1.04 -3.19
C THR A 558 11.51 -0.18 -3.79
N PHE A 559 10.56 0.22 -2.94
CA PHE A 559 9.41 1.05 -3.34
C PHE A 559 9.41 2.36 -2.54
N TYR A 560 8.95 3.45 -3.15
CA TYR A 560 8.86 4.77 -2.53
C TYR A 560 7.39 5.11 -2.21
N ASP A 561 6.62 5.43 -3.26
CA ASP A 561 5.17 5.55 -3.23
C ASP A 561 4.57 4.28 -3.84
N PHE A 562 3.66 3.60 -3.13
CA PHE A 562 3.11 2.32 -3.55
C PHE A 562 1.81 1.95 -2.86
N ILE A 563 1.11 0.99 -3.47
CA ILE A 563 0.03 0.22 -2.87
C ILE A 563 0.52 -1.21 -2.72
N TYR A 564 0.59 -1.72 -1.50
CA TYR A 564 0.88 -3.13 -1.20
C TYR A 564 -0.41 -3.81 -0.78
N SER A 565 -0.86 -4.79 -1.56
CA SER A 565 -2.04 -5.62 -1.30
C SER A 565 -1.64 -7.08 -1.06
N ALA A 566 -2.30 -7.74 -0.11
CA ALA A 566 -2.07 -9.14 0.22
C ALA A 566 -3.32 -9.77 0.85
N CYS A 567 -3.63 -11.02 0.49
CA CYS A 567 -4.56 -11.85 1.24
C CYS A 567 -3.79 -12.61 2.32
N ILE A 568 -4.23 -12.53 3.57
CA ILE A 568 -3.61 -13.17 4.74
C ILE A 568 -4.60 -14.10 5.45
N PHE A 569 -4.11 -15.21 5.98
CA PHE A 569 -4.91 -16.21 6.71
C PHE A 569 -4.11 -16.72 7.91
N GLY A 570 -4.72 -16.69 9.09
CA GLY A 570 -4.18 -17.31 10.30
C GLY A 570 -4.93 -18.59 10.64
N GLY A 571 -4.24 -19.72 10.60
CA GLY A 571 -4.83 -21.03 10.91
C GLY A 571 -4.96 -21.31 12.42
N THR A 572 -4.20 -20.61 13.27
CA THR A 572 -4.25 -20.72 14.74
C THR A 572 -4.07 -19.35 15.40
N SER A 573 -4.33 -19.27 16.70
CA SER A 573 -3.91 -18.15 17.56
C SER A 573 -2.42 -17.83 17.41
N GLY A 574 -2.05 -16.56 17.59
CA GLY A 574 -0.71 -16.05 17.37
C GLY A 574 -0.70 -14.64 16.78
N ALA A 575 0.37 -14.28 16.08
CA ALA A 575 0.47 -13.04 15.31
C ALA A 575 0.92 -13.31 13.87
N LEU A 576 0.32 -12.58 12.93
CA LEU A 576 0.78 -12.48 11.54
C LEU A 576 0.66 -11.04 11.03
N GLY A 577 1.27 -10.75 9.90
CA GLY A 577 1.34 -9.37 9.42
C GLY A 577 2.14 -9.17 8.15
N LEU A 578 2.28 -7.89 7.79
CA LEU A 578 3.03 -7.43 6.63
C LEU A 578 4.08 -6.41 7.07
N THR A 579 5.28 -6.50 6.51
CA THR A 579 6.31 -5.48 6.65
C THR A 579 6.40 -4.62 5.39
N PHE A 580 6.72 -3.34 5.55
CA PHE A 580 6.83 -2.41 4.42
C PHE A 580 7.80 -1.27 4.71
N ARG A 581 8.35 -0.70 3.63
CA ARG A 581 9.53 0.19 3.65
C ARG A 581 10.69 -0.39 4.49
N VAL A 582 10.94 -1.69 4.30
CA VAL A 582 12.05 -2.41 4.90
C VAL A 582 13.34 -1.92 4.27
N THR A 583 14.13 -1.15 5.01
CA THR A 583 15.47 -0.73 4.60
C THR A 583 16.50 -1.78 5.01
N ASP A 584 16.35 -2.32 6.23
CA ASP A 584 17.15 -3.41 6.77
C ASP A 584 16.40 -4.09 7.93
N GLU A 585 16.99 -5.10 8.56
CA GLU A 585 16.41 -5.88 9.66
C GLU A 585 16.14 -5.08 10.97
N ASN A 586 16.56 -3.82 11.01
CA ASN A 586 16.43 -2.90 12.12
C ASN A 586 15.61 -1.64 11.77
N ASN A 587 15.21 -1.46 10.50
CA ASN A 587 14.55 -0.26 9.98
C ASN A 587 13.40 -0.63 9.03
N TYR A 588 12.16 -0.67 9.54
CA TYR A 588 10.94 -1.02 8.81
C TYR A 588 9.66 -0.57 9.52
N TYR A 589 8.52 -0.61 8.83
CA TYR A 589 7.20 -0.67 9.45
C TYR A 589 6.67 -2.11 9.44
N LEU A 590 5.93 -2.48 10.49
CA LEU A 590 5.25 -3.76 10.66
C LEU A 590 3.78 -3.51 11.03
N LEU A 591 2.88 -3.91 10.13
CA LEU A 591 1.47 -4.10 10.45
C LEU A 591 1.31 -5.50 11.07
N GLN A 592 0.89 -5.58 12.33
CA GLN A 592 0.71 -6.84 13.06
C GLN A 592 -0.75 -7.02 13.48
N LEU A 593 -1.35 -8.15 13.11
CA LEU A 593 -2.64 -8.62 13.62
C LEU A 593 -2.35 -9.75 14.61
N ARG A 594 -2.88 -9.65 15.84
CA ARG A 594 -2.63 -10.62 16.90
C ARG A 594 -3.93 -11.17 17.49
N GLN A 595 -4.10 -12.48 17.39
CA GLN A 595 -5.20 -13.23 17.97
C GLN A 595 -4.77 -13.87 19.30
N VAL A 596 -5.35 -13.34 20.38
CA VAL A 596 -5.23 -13.78 21.78
C VAL A 596 -6.52 -13.34 22.51
N THR A 597 -6.71 -13.71 23.78
CA THR A 597 -7.81 -13.17 24.60
C THR A 597 -7.73 -11.64 24.69
N GLY A 598 -8.62 -10.93 23.99
CA GLY A 598 -8.52 -9.47 23.80
C GLY A 598 -7.52 -9.06 22.72
N GLY A 599 -7.52 -9.78 21.59
CA GLY A 599 -6.64 -9.54 20.45
C GLY A 599 -6.74 -8.12 19.86
N TYR A 600 -5.73 -7.75 19.09
CA TYR A 600 -5.58 -6.39 18.56
C TYR A 600 -4.87 -6.38 17.21
N LYS A 601 -5.03 -5.27 16.50
CA LYS A 601 -4.26 -4.90 15.30
C LYS A 601 -3.40 -3.70 15.66
N ARG A 602 -2.15 -3.63 15.19
CA ARG A 602 -1.27 -2.49 15.42
C ARG A 602 -0.32 -2.22 14.27
N LEU A 603 0.06 -0.95 14.11
CA LEU A 603 1.16 -0.54 13.27
C LEU A 603 2.35 -0.15 14.15
N VAL A 604 3.49 -0.77 13.89
CA VAL A 604 4.73 -0.60 14.65
C VAL A 604 5.81 -0.11 13.72
N LYS A 605 6.49 0.96 14.11
CA LYS A 605 7.68 1.49 13.44
C LYS A 605 8.92 0.98 14.16
N VAL A 606 9.87 0.41 13.45
CA VAL A 606 11.17 0.00 14.00
C VAL A 606 12.26 0.92 13.44
N VAL A 607 13.08 1.50 14.33
CA VAL A 607 14.18 2.42 14.00
C VAL A 607 15.41 1.97 14.76
N ASN A 608 16.51 1.67 14.06
CA ASN A 608 17.75 1.15 14.64
C ASN A 608 17.54 -0.06 15.58
N GLY A 609 16.50 -0.86 15.31
CA GLY A 609 16.15 -2.07 16.07
C GLY A 609 15.18 -1.84 17.24
N GLU A 610 14.98 -0.58 17.65
CA GLU A 610 13.99 -0.16 18.66
C GLU A 610 12.60 -0.01 18.04
N ALA A 611 11.56 -0.48 18.74
CA ALA A 611 10.20 -0.55 18.20
C ALA A 611 9.24 0.42 18.92
N PHE A 612 8.48 1.15 18.11
CA PHE A 612 7.52 2.18 18.53
C PHE A 612 6.13 1.84 17.96
N GLU A 613 5.15 1.62 18.83
CA GLU A 613 3.75 1.43 18.44
C GLU A 613 3.16 2.79 18.04
N ILE A 614 2.77 2.95 16.77
CA ILE A 614 2.28 4.24 16.21
C ILE A 614 0.78 4.25 15.92
N ALA A 615 0.14 3.08 15.85
CA ALA A 615 -1.33 2.96 15.88
C ALA A 615 -1.75 1.59 16.42
N ARG A 616 -2.95 1.52 17.03
CA ARG A 616 -3.52 0.29 17.59
C ARG A 616 -5.05 0.31 17.58
N ILE A 617 -5.64 -0.86 17.32
CA ILE A 617 -7.07 -1.14 17.28
C ILE A 617 -7.33 -2.36 18.16
N GLU A 618 -8.23 -2.26 19.13
CA GLU A 618 -8.61 -3.38 20.02
C GLU A 618 -9.97 -3.94 19.59
N ASP A 619 -9.98 -4.65 18.46
CA ASP A 619 -11.17 -5.23 17.81
C ASP A 619 -11.18 -6.77 17.80
N GLY A 620 -10.27 -7.41 18.54
CA GLY A 620 -10.06 -8.86 18.53
C GLY A 620 -8.94 -9.33 17.59
N GLY A 621 -8.34 -8.46 16.78
CA GLY A 621 -7.18 -8.83 15.96
C GLY A 621 -7.54 -9.56 14.68
N PHE A 622 -7.63 -10.89 14.70
CA PHE A 622 -8.10 -11.68 13.55
C PHE A 622 -8.86 -12.93 14.00
N ILE A 623 -9.83 -13.35 13.20
CA ILE A 623 -10.57 -14.61 13.41
C ILE A 623 -9.78 -15.75 12.77
N GLU A 624 -9.54 -16.83 13.50
CA GLU A 624 -8.85 -18.03 13.01
C GLU A 624 -9.63 -18.68 11.86
N SER A 625 -8.91 -19.29 10.91
CA SER A 625 -9.48 -19.92 9.71
C SER A 625 -10.29 -18.98 8.80
N VAL A 626 -10.09 -17.66 8.92
CA VAL A 626 -10.72 -16.65 8.06
C VAL A 626 -9.64 -15.87 7.30
N TRP A 627 -9.86 -15.68 6.01
CA TRP A 627 -9.03 -14.82 5.17
C TRP A 627 -9.34 -13.34 5.40
N TYR A 628 -8.30 -12.51 5.29
CA TYR A 628 -8.41 -11.05 5.27
C TYR A 628 -7.63 -10.50 4.08
N THR A 629 -8.21 -9.54 3.37
CA THR A 629 -7.49 -8.76 2.36
C THR A 629 -6.98 -7.49 3.02
N VAL A 630 -5.66 -7.31 3.00
CA VAL A 630 -4.97 -6.13 3.53
C VAL A 630 -4.51 -5.27 2.37
N ARG A 631 -4.77 -3.97 2.45
CA ARG A 631 -4.26 -2.94 1.53
C ARG A 631 -3.51 -1.89 2.34
N ILE A 632 -2.24 -1.68 2.03
CA ILE A 632 -1.38 -0.63 2.59
C ILE A 632 -1.07 0.34 1.45
N GLU A 633 -1.61 1.54 1.51
CA GLU A 633 -1.27 2.63 0.61
C GLU A 633 -0.29 3.59 1.30
N SER A 634 0.85 3.80 0.66
CA SER A 634 1.96 4.58 1.19
C SER A 634 2.34 5.64 0.16
N ARG A 635 1.97 6.90 0.42
CA ARG A 635 2.24 8.04 -0.47
C ARG A 635 3.01 9.11 0.31
N HIS A 636 4.28 9.27 0.00
CA HIS A 636 5.26 10.13 0.67
C HIS A 636 5.39 9.84 2.18
N SER A 637 4.78 10.64 3.06
CA SER A 637 4.73 10.38 4.51
C SER A 637 3.36 9.88 4.97
N HIS A 638 2.37 9.80 4.09
CA HIS A 638 1.02 9.34 4.39
C HIS A 638 0.96 7.81 4.30
N ILE A 639 0.42 7.17 5.35
CA ILE A 639 0.26 5.72 5.46
C ILE A 639 -1.21 5.44 5.79
N ALA A 640 -1.93 4.86 4.83
CA ALA A 640 -3.30 4.43 4.97
C ALA A 640 -3.38 2.89 4.85
N ILE A 641 -4.02 2.23 5.82
CA ILE A 641 -4.13 0.77 5.88
C ILE A 641 -5.60 0.40 6.05
N ALA A 642 -6.10 -0.45 5.15
CA ALA A 642 -7.39 -1.10 5.27
C ALA A 642 -7.24 -2.62 5.42
N ILE A 643 -8.09 -3.21 6.24
CA ILE A 643 -8.12 -4.64 6.54
C ILE A 643 -9.57 -5.10 6.40
N ILE A 644 -9.85 -5.83 5.33
CA ILE A 644 -11.19 -6.30 4.97
C ILE A 644 -11.26 -7.81 5.24
N GLN A 645 -12.35 -8.28 5.81
CA GLN A 645 -12.60 -9.72 5.97
C GLN A 645 -13.03 -10.31 4.61
N GLY A 646 -12.38 -11.39 4.19
CA GLY A 646 -12.61 -12.07 2.91
C GLY A 646 -11.44 -11.95 1.92
N VAL A 647 -11.62 -12.57 0.75
CA VAL A 647 -10.71 -12.55 -0.41
C VAL A 647 -11.34 -11.85 -1.62
N GLU A 648 -12.37 -11.05 -1.39
CA GLU A 648 -13.01 -10.25 -2.44
C GLU A 648 -12.04 -9.17 -2.92
N PRO A 649 -11.90 -8.99 -4.24
CA PRO A 649 -10.98 -8.00 -4.77
C PRO A 649 -11.49 -6.57 -4.54
N ILE A 650 -10.56 -5.68 -4.25
CA ILE A 650 -10.83 -4.30 -3.83
C ILE A 650 -10.90 -3.38 -5.06
N PHE A 651 -12.11 -2.97 -5.45
CA PHE A 651 -12.34 -2.06 -6.59
C PHE A 651 -12.38 -0.57 -6.20
N GLU A 652 -12.97 -0.27 -5.04
CA GLU A 652 -13.01 1.08 -4.44
C GLU A 652 -11.94 1.16 -3.36
N THR A 653 -11.31 2.33 -3.19
CA THR A 653 -10.38 2.54 -2.07
C THR A 653 -11.16 2.41 -0.75
N PRO A 654 -10.91 1.37 0.06
CA PRO A 654 -11.68 1.10 1.27
C PRO A 654 -11.35 2.12 2.36
N GLU A 655 -12.28 2.38 3.28
CA GLU A 655 -12.02 3.25 4.43
C GLU A 655 -10.85 2.68 5.25
N PRO A 656 -9.75 3.43 5.45
CA PRO A 656 -8.59 2.92 6.17
C PRO A 656 -8.92 2.77 7.66
N CYS A 657 -8.62 1.60 8.22
CA CYS A 657 -8.71 1.36 9.66
C CYS A 657 -7.53 1.96 10.44
N ILE A 658 -6.40 2.23 9.77
CA ILE A 658 -5.28 3.03 10.29
C ILE A 658 -4.94 4.07 9.22
N ASP A 659 -4.96 5.35 9.59
CA ASP A 659 -4.64 6.47 8.70
C ASP A 659 -3.79 7.48 9.47
N LEU A 660 -2.52 7.68 9.06
CA LEU A 660 -1.57 8.54 9.75
C LEU A 660 -0.48 9.12 8.84
N ILE A 661 0.28 10.09 9.37
CA ILE A 661 1.50 10.62 8.75
C ILE A 661 2.72 10.16 9.54
N ASP A 662 3.58 9.36 8.92
CA ASP A 662 4.92 9.03 9.41
C ASP A 662 5.88 8.86 8.22
N GLY A 663 6.85 9.78 8.11
CA GLY A 663 7.85 9.78 7.03
C GLY A 663 9.22 9.22 7.44
N THR A 664 9.32 8.50 8.56
CA THR A 664 10.62 8.07 9.12
C THR A 664 11.39 7.19 8.16
N HIS A 665 10.71 6.21 7.55
CA HIS A 665 11.23 5.48 6.38
C HIS A 665 10.41 5.95 5.17
N SER A 666 11.08 6.51 4.17
CA SER A 666 10.42 7.03 2.95
C SER A 666 10.43 6.06 1.78
N SER A 667 11.29 5.04 1.83
CA SER A 667 11.35 3.94 0.86
C SER A 667 11.90 2.68 1.48
N GLY A 668 11.64 1.53 0.85
CA GLY A 668 12.27 0.25 1.19
C GLY A 668 11.53 -0.91 0.53
N SER A 669 11.94 -2.13 0.84
CA SER A 669 11.26 -3.35 0.38
C SER A 669 9.96 -3.62 1.16
N ILE A 670 9.25 -4.66 0.77
CA ILE A 670 8.05 -5.22 1.42
C ILE A 670 8.31 -6.64 1.91
N GLY A 671 7.47 -7.14 2.80
CA GLY A 671 7.57 -8.52 3.28
C GLY A 671 6.37 -9.02 4.06
N LEU A 672 6.52 -10.25 4.54
CA LEU A 672 5.57 -11.00 5.36
C LEU A 672 6.14 -11.16 6.76
N TYR A 673 5.26 -11.32 7.76
CA TYR A 673 5.65 -11.54 9.15
C TYR A 673 4.75 -12.58 9.82
N THR A 674 5.35 -13.45 10.64
CA THR A 674 4.65 -14.35 11.57
C THR A 674 5.36 -14.41 12.93
N GLY A 675 4.62 -14.61 14.02
CA GLY A 675 5.19 -14.75 15.35
C GLY A 675 4.22 -15.46 16.30
N GLN A 676 4.68 -16.49 17.00
CA GLN A 676 3.86 -17.30 17.92
C GLN A 676 2.58 -17.87 17.28
N ILE A 677 2.60 -18.15 15.97
CA ILE A 677 1.50 -18.77 15.21
C ILE A 677 1.99 -20.11 14.64
N GLY A 678 1.10 -21.11 14.57
CA GLY A 678 1.41 -22.45 14.05
C GLY A 678 1.20 -22.61 12.55
N LEU A 679 0.30 -21.83 11.96
CA LEU A 679 0.01 -21.85 10.52
C LEU A 679 -0.41 -20.45 10.03
N ALA A 680 0.26 -19.96 8.98
CA ALA A 680 -0.17 -18.78 8.23
C ALA A 680 -0.03 -18.99 6.72
N HIS A 681 -0.98 -18.44 5.95
CA HIS A 681 -0.94 -18.41 4.49
C HIS A 681 -1.03 -16.96 3.98
N PHE A 682 -0.28 -16.68 2.91
CA PHE A 682 -0.20 -15.38 2.26
C PHE A 682 -0.39 -15.57 0.75
N ALA A 683 -1.46 -15.01 0.19
CA ALA A 683 -1.84 -15.15 -1.22
C ALA A 683 -2.00 -13.78 -1.89
N ARG A 684 -2.00 -13.77 -3.23
CA ARG A 684 -2.22 -12.56 -4.05
C ARG A 684 -1.38 -11.35 -3.63
N LEU A 685 -0.09 -11.58 -3.33
CA LEU A 685 0.82 -10.49 -3.02
C LEU A 685 1.04 -9.63 -4.27
N HIS A 686 0.68 -8.36 -4.18
CA HIS A 686 0.80 -7.40 -5.26
C HIS A 686 1.29 -6.05 -4.74
N VAL A 687 2.27 -5.46 -5.41
CA VAL A 687 2.74 -4.09 -5.19
C VAL A 687 2.58 -3.30 -6.47
N GLU A 688 1.72 -2.29 -6.43
CA GLU A 688 1.57 -1.29 -7.48
C GLU A 688 2.43 -0.07 -7.11
N SER A 689 3.40 0.26 -7.96
CA SER A 689 4.28 1.43 -7.80
C SER A 689 3.54 2.68 -8.28
N LEU A 690 3.46 3.70 -7.42
CA LEU A 690 2.72 4.92 -7.71
C LEU A 690 3.63 6.03 -8.28
N PRO A 691 3.10 6.90 -9.16
CA PRO A 691 3.83 8.08 -9.61
C PRO A 691 4.01 9.08 -8.47
N CYS A 692 5.21 9.67 -8.37
CA CYS A 692 5.50 10.69 -7.37
C CYS A 692 4.57 11.90 -7.49
N ILE A 693 3.94 12.27 -6.37
CA ILE A 693 3.04 13.42 -6.30
C ILE A 693 3.84 14.72 -6.41
N ARG A 694 3.31 15.71 -7.13
CA ARG A 694 3.95 17.03 -7.25
C ARG A 694 3.72 17.84 -5.97
N PHE A 695 4.77 18.52 -5.50
CA PHE A 695 4.75 19.31 -4.24
C PHE A 695 3.72 20.46 -4.20
N ASP A 696 3.13 20.84 -5.33
CA ASP A 696 2.06 21.85 -5.42
C ASP A 696 0.66 21.29 -5.08
N GLN A 697 0.51 19.97 -4.95
CA GLN A 697 -0.73 19.30 -4.54
C GLN A 697 -0.44 18.19 -3.49
N PRO A 698 -0.05 18.55 -2.25
CA PRO A 698 0.10 17.57 -1.18
C PRO A 698 -1.25 16.88 -0.90
N LEU A 699 -1.20 15.60 -0.54
CA LEU A 699 -2.37 14.89 -0.04
C LEU A 699 -2.95 15.61 1.18
N ALA A 700 -4.28 15.61 1.28
CA ALA A 700 -4.94 16.07 2.49
C ALA A 700 -4.44 15.21 3.67
N PRO A 701 -4.05 15.83 4.81
CA PRO A 701 -3.65 15.06 5.98
C PRO A 701 -4.82 14.20 6.47
N PRO A 702 -4.54 13.06 7.14
CA PRO A 702 -5.54 12.24 7.80
C PRO A 702 -6.45 13.12 8.65
N LEU A 703 -7.77 12.92 8.52
CA LEU A 703 -8.73 13.65 9.34
C LEU A 703 -8.52 13.23 10.80
N ALA A 704 -8.37 14.21 11.69
CA ALA A 704 -8.01 13.91 13.07
C ALA A 704 -9.14 13.09 13.74
N PRO A 705 -8.80 12.04 14.52
CA PRO A 705 -9.81 11.24 15.22
C PRO A 705 -10.49 12.01 16.36
N GLN A 706 -9.91 13.15 16.76
CA GLN A 706 -10.44 14.09 17.76
C GLN A 706 -10.74 15.43 17.07
N CYS A 707 -11.41 16.35 17.76
CA CYS A 707 -11.56 17.72 17.26
C CYS A 707 -10.19 18.36 17.01
N ASN A 708 -10.02 18.94 15.81
CA ASN A 708 -8.81 19.67 15.45
C ASN A 708 -8.55 20.77 16.50
N LEU A 709 -7.29 20.93 16.92
CA LEU A 709 -6.90 22.12 17.69
C LEU A 709 -7.03 23.34 16.77
N PHE A 710 -8.03 24.18 17.01
CA PHE A 710 -8.36 25.31 16.17
C PHE A 710 -8.79 26.50 17.03
N GLN A 711 -8.34 27.70 16.68
CA GLN A 711 -8.87 28.94 17.20
C GLN A 711 -9.06 29.90 16.04
N LEU A 712 -10.21 30.57 15.95
CA LEU A 712 -10.50 31.48 14.85
C LEU A 712 -9.63 32.74 14.94
N GLU A 713 -8.60 32.80 14.10
CA GLU A 713 -7.83 34.02 13.88
C GLU A 713 -8.36 34.79 12.67
N TYR A 714 -8.66 36.08 12.85
CA TYR A 714 -9.18 36.99 11.82
C TYR A 714 -8.09 37.50 10.83
N ILE A 715 -6.99 36.75 10.69
CA ILE A 715 -5.86 37.08 9.80
C ILE A 715 -6.16 36.68 8.34
N LEU A 716 -6.84 35.54 8.15
CA LEU A 716 -7.22 35.03 6.84
C LEU A 716 -8.54 35.66 6.36
N GLY A 717 -8.71 35.82 5.05
CA GLY A 717 -9.97 36.30 4.47
C GLY A 717 -11.11 35.29 4.64
N PHE A 718 -12.35 35.78 4.79
CA PHE A 718 -13.54 34.95 5.07
C PHE A 718 -13.64 33.66 4.23
N ASN A 719 -13.50 33.76 2.89
CA ASN A 719 -13.60 32.62 1.98
C ASN A 719 -12.47 31.58 2.10
N ALA A 720 -11.35 31.92 2.75
CA ALA A 720 -10.25 30.98 3.04
C ALA A 720 -10.52 30.16 4.32
N THR A 721 -11.20 30.75 5.31
CA THR A 721 -11.57 30.08 6.56
C THR A 721 -12.91 29.36 6.48
N TRP A 722 -13.89 29.91 5.77
CA TRP A 722 -15.27 29.45 5.76
C TRP A 722 -15.71 28.93 4.38
N ARG A 723 -16.52 27.89 4.40
CA ARG A 723 -17.31 27.40 3.27
C ARG A 723 -18.76 27.79 3.54
N ASN A 724 -19.26 28.75 2.76
CA ASN A 724 -20.70 29.02 2.72
C ASN A 724 -21.39 27.95 1.86
N LEU A 725 -22.48 27.39 2.38
CA LEU A 725 -23.26 26.35 1.71
C LEU A 725 -24.35 26.91 0.79
N TYR A 726 -24.76 28.18 0.99
CA TYR A 726 -25.84 28.82 0.22
C TYR A 726 -25.45 30.24 -0.23
N SER A 727 -25.63 30.52 -1.52
CA SER A 727 -25.33 31.82 -2.15
C SER A 727 -26.59 32.64 -2.41
N GLY A 728 -27.34 32.96 -1.35
CA GLY A 728 -28.55 33.80 -1.39
C GLY A 728 -28.30 35.29 -1.09
N THR A 729 -29.35 36.02 -0.72
CA THR A 729 -29.31 37.44 -0.24
C THR A 729 -28.72 37.61 1.17
N GLU A 730 -27.95 36.62 1.60
CA GLU A 730 -27.43 36.43 2.94
C GLU A 730 -25.95 36.80 2.99
N ILE A 731 -25.57 37.65 3.93
CA ILE A 731 -24.23 38.22 3.99
C ILE A 731 -23.54 37.74 5.27
N TRP A 732 -22.74 36.69 5.14
CA TRP A 732 -21.74 36.29 6.12
C TRP A 732 -20.44 37.08 5.86
N LYS A 733 -19.92 37.76 6.89
CA LYS A 733 -18.69 38.58 6.80
C LYS A 733 -18.01 38.72 8.15
N TYR A 734 -16.72 39.05 8.15
CA TYR A 734 -16.07 39.61 9.34
C TYR A 734 -16.43 41.09 9.48
N ALA A 735 -16.74 41.52 10.70
CA ALA A 735 -16.98 42.89 11.08
C ALA A 735 -16.16 43.24 12.33
N LYS A 736 -16.03 44.53 12.62
CA LYS A 736 -15.31 45.05 13.78
C LYS A 736 -16.26 45.73 14.75
N ASP A 737 -15.82 45.85 16.00
CA ASP A 737 -16.48 46.62 17.06
C ASP A 737 -17.94 46.18 17.34
N ILE A 738 -18.18 44.86 17.31
CA ILE A 738 -19.51 44.26 17.53
C ILE A 738 -19.62 43.84 19.00
N GLY A 739 -20.58 44.37 19.75
CA GLY A 739 -20.83 43.96 21.14
C GLY A 739 -19.64 44.15 22.08
N GLY A 740 -18.72 45.08 21.78
CA GLY A 740 -17.47 45.29 22.52
C GLY A 740 -16.27 44.47 22.03
N GLU A 741 -16.46 43.56 21.08
CA GLU A 741 -15.40 42.70 20.53
C GLU A 741 -14.76 43.30 19.28
N ALA A 742 -13.43 43.25 19.20
CA ALA A 742 -12.65 43.93 18.17
C ALA A 742 -12.87 43.34 16.76
N ASN A 743 -13.13 42.04 16.67
CA ASN A 743 -13.52 41.35 15.44
C ASN A 743 -14.58 40.29 15.76
N ALA A 744 -15.61 40.19 14.91
CA ALA A 744 -16.66 39.18 15.01
C ALA A 744 -17.06 38.68 13.61
N LEU A 745 -17.53 37.43 13.55
CA LEU A 745 -18.19 36.87 12.39
C LEU A 745 -19.69 37.22 12.45
N VAL A 746 -20.20 37.92 11.43
CA VAL A 746 -21.57 38.45 11.41
C VAL A 746 -22.38 37.82 10.28
N TYR A 747 -23.61 37.41 10.59
CA TYR A 747 -24.67 37.12 9.63
C TYR A 747 -25.63 38.31 9.54
N GLN A 748 -26.00 38.68 8.32
CA GLN A 748 -27.02 39.69 8.05
C GLN A 748 -27.83 39.28 6.82
N SER A 749 -29.16 39.17 6.95
CA SER A 749 -30.06 38.96 5.81
C SER A 749 -30.75 40.27 5.41
N SER A 750 -30.96 40.44 4.10
CA SER A 750 -31.49 41.68 3.50
C SER A 750 -32.89 41.52 2.85
N GLY A 751 -33.51 40.35 3.00
CA GLY A 751 -34.76 39.96 2.33
C GLY A 751 -36.06 40.49 2.93
N GLY A 752 -37.12 40.43 2.11
CA GLY A 752 -38.52 40.75 2.45
C GLY A 752 -39.20 39.67 3.30
N GLU A 753 -40.48 39.39 3.04
CA GLU A 753 -41.23 38.33 3.72
C GLU A 753 -40.61 36.94 3.45
N PRO A 754 -40.65 36.01 4.43
CA PRO A 754 -40.05 34.69 4.28
C PRO A 754 -40.83 33.84 3.26
N GLU A 755 -40.14 33.36 2.22
CA GLU A 755 -40.64 32.25 1.41
C GLU A 755 -40.48 30.96 2.22
N GLU A 756 -41.57 30.19 2.38
CA GLU A 756 -41.49 28.84 2.95
C GLU A 756 -40.99 27.82 1.90
N PRO A 757 -40.16 26.84 2.29
CA PRO A 757 -39.69 26.54 3.64
C PRO A 757 -38.42 27.32 4.04
N VAL A 758 -38.34 27.73 5.31
CA VAL A 758 -37.18 28.44 5.87
C VAL A 758 -35.99 27.48 6.03
N HIS A 759 -35.03 27.57 5.11
CA HIS A 759 -33.77 26.82 5.18
C HIS A 759 -32.79 27.46 6.18
N PRO A 760 -32.01 26.65 6.94
CA PRO A 760 -30.99 27.17 7.82
C PRO A 760 -29.80 27.70 7.00
N SER A 761 -29.38 28.95 7.26
CA SER A 761 -28.13 29.48 6.70
C SER A 761 -26.97 28.92 7.51
N ILE A 762 -26.20 27.99 6.92
CA ILE A 762 -25.09 27.30 7.59
C ILE A 762 -23.78 27.64 6.87
N ILE A 763 -22.77 28.03 7.64
CA ILE A 763 -21.38 28.15 7.18
C ILE A 763 -20.49 27.20 7.98
N LEU A 764 -19.61 26.50 7.27
CA LEU A 764 -18.71 25.50 7.83
C LEU A 764 -17.26 26.00 7.85
N LEU A 765 -16.49 25.61 8.85
CA LEU A 765 -15.04 25.81 8.84
C LEU A 765 -14.40 24.91 7.77
N ARG A 766 -13.48 25.47 6.98
CA ARG A 766 -12.74 24.73 5.96
C ARG A 766 -11.61 23.94 6.63
N HIS A 767 -11.51 22.64 6.30
CA HIS A 767 -10.46 21.74 6.80
C HIS A 767 -10.42 21.60 8.34
N VAL A 768 -11.56 21.85 9.01
CA VAL A 768 -11.73 21.67 10.46
C VAL A 768 -12.88 20.70 10.72
N THR A 769 -12.55 19.57 11.35
CA THR A 769 -13.45 18.48 11.67
C THR A 769 -13.46 18.22 13.18
N CYS A 770 -14.56 17.66 13.70
CA CYS A 770 -14.70 17.42 15.13
C CYS A 770 -15.64 16.26 15.44
N THR A 771 -15.06 15.24 16.08
CA THR A 771 -15.70 13.95 16.34
C THR A 771 -15.93 13.72 17.82
N PHE A 772 -14.90 13.99 18.64
CA PHE A 772 -14.99 14.07 20.08
C PHE A 772 -13.95 15.07 20.60
N GLY A 773 -14.32 15.82 21.63
CA GLY A 773 -13.56 17.00 22.09
C GLY A 773 -14.49 18.14 22.51
N THR A 774 -13.97 19.36 22.52
CA THR A 774 -14.71 20.55 22.96
C THR A 774 -14.81 21.57 21.83
N PHE A 775 -16.01 22.10 21.59
CA PHE A 775 -16.28 23.20 20.66
C PHE A 775 -16.88 24.37 21.45
N LYS A 776 -16.17 25.50 21.49
CA LYS A 776 -16.56 26.73 22.21
C LYS A 776 -16.90 27.81 21.21
N VAL A 777 -18.00 28.53 21.44
CA VAL A 777 -18.44 29.67 20.61
C VAL A 777 -19.17 30.69 21.49
N SER A 778 -18.87 31.98 21.31
CA SER A 778 -19.66 33.09 21.86
C SER A 778 -20.64 33.60 20.81
N VAL A 779 -21.91 33.80 21.17
CA VAL A 779 -22.98 34.22 20.25
C VAL A 779 -23.66 35.50 20.75
N PHE A 780 -23.86 36.45 19.84
CA PHE A 780 -24.52 37.73 20.07
C PHE A 780 -25.77 37.83 19.18
N PRO A 781 -26.95 37.40 19.63
CA PRO A 781 -28.20 37.51 18.87
C PRO A 781 -28.73 38.94 18.90
N GLN A 782 -29.08 39.49 17.73
CA GLN A 782 -29.80 40.78 17.59
C GLN A 782 -31.29 40.57 17.24
N CYS A 783 -31.71 39.33 17.14
CA CYS A 783 -33.08 38.90 16.86
C CYS A 783 -33.79 38.48 18.15
N ASP A 784 -35.07 38.83 18.28
CA ASP A 784 -35.95 38.35 19.36
C ASP A 784 -36.82 37.17 18.91
N PHE A 785 -36.70 36.76 17.64
CA PHE A 785 -37.35 35.61 17.01
C PHE A 785 -36.33 34.85 16.14
N GLY A 786 -36.63 33.60 15.80
CA GLY A 786 -35.69 32.68 15.16
C GLY A 786 -34.73 32.00 16.14
N TRP A 787 -33.70 31.37 15.58
CA TRP A 787 -32.69 30.58 16.26
C TRP A 787 -31.29 30.92 15.75
N VAL A 788 -30.31 30.88 16.65
CA VAL A 788 -28.88 30.83 16.34
C VAL A 788 -28.38 29.43 16.68
N GLY A 789 -27.50 28.85 15.86
CA GLY A 789 -27.12 27.45 15.99
C GLY A 789 -25.64 27.17 15.76
N LEU A 790 -25.22 26.01 16.28
CA LEU A 790 -23.91 25.41 16.03
C LEU A 790 -24.13 24.11 15.26
N ALA A 791 -23.46 23.99 14.11
CA ALA A 791 -23.48 22.78 13.28
C ALA A 791 -22.32 21.86 13.68
N ILE A 792 -22.63 20.59 13.93
CA ILE A 792 -21.66 19.55 14.30
C ILE A 792 -21.95 18.26 13.53
N HIS A 793 -20.92 17.44 13.31
CA HIS A 793 -20.97 16.23 12.47
C HIS A 793 -21.60 16.47 11.08
N TYR A 794 -21.38 17.64 10.46
CA TYR A 794 -21.95 17.96 9.15
C TYR A 794 -21.20 17.21 8.05
N LYS A 795 -21.89 16.31 7.36
CA LYS A 795 -21.42 15.61 6.15
C LYS A 795 -21.95 16.28 4.88
N ASP A 796 -23.27 16.34 4.79
CA ASP A 796 -24.04 16.81 3.65
C ASP A 796 -25.39 17.39 4.12
N ALA A 797 -26.22 17.89 3.19
CA ALA A 797 -27.50 18.53 3.52
C ALA A 797 -28.56 17.58 4.12
N SER A 798 -28.30 16.26 4.13
CA SER A 798 -29.15 15.21 4.71
C SER A 798 -28.55 14.57 5.98
N HIS A 799 -27.33 14.92 6.38
CA HIS A 799 -26.64 14.31 7.53
C HIS A 799 -25.85 15.35 8.32
N TYR A 800 -26.47 15.88 9.39
CA TYR A 800 -25.84 16.84 10.32
C TYR A 800 -26.62 16.93 11.65
N LEU A 801 -25.99 17.50 12.68
CA LEU A 801 -26.67 17.93 13.91
C LEU A 801 -26.59 19.45 14.08
N LEU A 802 -27.66 20.02 14.64
CA LEU A 802 -27.73 21.42 15.06
C LEU A 802 -28.02 21.50 16.56
N VAL A 803 -27.15 22.20 17.30
CA VAL A 803 -27.47 22.69 18.65
C VAL A 803 -27.96 24.12 18.50
N GLU A 804 -29.23 24.37 18.81
CA GLU A 804 -29.92 25.62 18.51
C GLU A 804 -30.36 26.33 19.80
N ALA A 805 -30.27 27.66 19.79
CA ALA A 805 -30.62 28.54 20.89
C ALA A 805 -31.51 29.70 20.41
N SER A 806 -32.51 30.07 21.21
CA SER A 806 -33.48 31.13 20.91
C SER A 806 -33.84 31.92 22.16
N VAL A 807 -33.92 33.26 22.01
CA VAL A 807 -34.31 34.20 23.06
C VAL A 807 -35.72 33.90 23.59
N ARG A 808 -36.64 33.42 22.73
CA ARG A 808 -38.01 33.09 23.13
C ARG A 808 -38.20 31.62 23.49
N GLN A 809 -37.62 30.72 22.69
CA GLN A 809 -37.98 29.29 22.72
C GLN A 809 -37.04 28.44 23.59
N GLY A 810 -35.84 28.93 23.92
CA GLY A 810 -34.86 28.23 24.76
C GLY A 810 -33.81 27.50 23.94
N PHE A 811 -33.42 26.29 24.33
CA PHE A 811 -32.42 25.48 23.65
C PHE A 811 -33.02 24.18 23.12
N ARG A 812 -32.53 23.70 21.98
CA ARG A 812 -32.82 22.35 21.48
C ARG A 812 -31.68 21.77 20.66
N ILE A 813 -31.73 20.46 20.45
CA ILE A 813 -30.78 19.71 19.63
C ILE A 813 -31.58 18.95 18.56
N ARG A 814 -31.25 19.17 17.28
CA ARG A 814 -31.88 18.47 16.15
C ARG A 814 -30.86 17.64 15.38
N GLN A 815 -31.26 16.45 14.93
CA GLN A 815 -30.50 15.59 14.05
C GLN A 815 -31.22 15.46 12.71
N MET A 816 -30.54 15.80 11.62
CA MET A 816 -30.97 15.51 10.25
C MET A 816 -30.37 14.17 9.83
N HIS A 817 -31.20 13.25 9.34
CA HIS A 817 -30.77 11.98 8.77
C HIS A 817 -31.66 11.60 7.56
N GLY A 818 -31.09 11.65 6.36
CA GLY A 818 -31.84 11.53 5.11
C GLY A 818 -32.77 12.74 4.90
N SER A 819 -34.08 12.51 5.00
CA SER A 819 -35.11 13.57 4.96
C SER A 819 -35.85 13.75 6.29
N GLN A 820 -35.44 13.02 7.34
CA GLN A 820 -36.05 13.05 8.67
C GLN A 820 -35.30 14.02 9.58
N VAL A 821 -36.05 14.80 10.35
CA VAL A 821 -35.55 15.72 11.38
C VAL A 821 -36.05 15.25 12.74
N ASP A 822 -35.16 14.65 13.52
CA ASP A 822 -35.42 14.24 14.90
C ASP A 822 -34.99 15.34 15.89
N THR A 823 -35.75 15.56 16.96
CA THR A 823 -35.34 16.46 18.06
C THR A 823 -34.89 15.62 19.25
N LEU A 824 -33.58 15.66 19.54
CA LEU A 824 -32.93 14.82 20.55
C LEU A 824 -33.16 15.33 21.98
N ALA A 825 -33.22 16.66 22.14
CA ALA A 825 -33.48 17.33 23.41
C ALA A 825 -34.03 18.74 23.17
N GLU A 826 -34.88 19.24 24.07
CA GLU A 826 -35.41 20.62 24.06
C GLU A 826 -35.68 21.10 25.50
N THR A 827 -35.47 22.39 25.78
CA THR A 827 -35.78 23.02 27.06
C THR A 827 -36.09 24.51 26.90
N SER A 828 -37.12 24.98 27.61
CA SER A 828 -37.53 26.39 27.66
C SER A 828 -37.09 27.09 28.95
N LEU A 829 -36.41 26.39 29.87
CA LEU A 829 -36.06 26.87 31.21
C LEU A 829 -34.81 27.78 31.25
N LYS A 830 -33.95 27.67 30.24
CA LYS A 830 -32.75 28.50 30.06
C LYS A 830 -32.80 29.09 28.66
N LYS A 831 -32.46 30.37 28.52
CA LYS A 831 -32.63 31.17 27.30
C LYS A 831 -31.43 32.08 27.13
N ILE A 832 -31.04 32.33 25.88
CA ILE A 832 -30.00 33.30 25.54
C ILE A 832 -30.54 34.74 25.67
N GLN A 833 -29.69 35.67 26.08
CA GLN A 833 -30.01 37.09 26.15
C GLN A 833 -29.81 37.77 24.79
N ILE A 834 -30.71 38.69 24.44
CA ILE A 834 -30.60 39.52 23.24
C ILE A 834 -29.63 40.67 23.46
N SER A 835 -28.81 40.99 22.46
CA SER A 835 -27.81 42.07 22.51
C SER A 835 -26.75 41.92 23.62
N GLU A 836 -26.52 40.70 24.11
CA GLU A 836 -25.41 40.34 25.01
C GLU A 836 -24.67 39.11 24.45
N TRP A 837 -23.42 38.93 24.87
CA TRP A 837 -22.66 37.72 24.53
C TRP A 837 -23.15 36.53 25.38
N ASN A 838 -23.46 35.44 24.70
CA ASN A 838 -23.84 34.17 25.29
C ASN A 838 -22.76 33.15 24.94
N HIS A 839 -22.09 32.60 25.94
CA HIS A 839 -21.00 31.65 25.75
C HIS A 839 -21.58 30.24 25.72
N LEU A 840 -21.32 29.49 24.65
CA LEU A 840 -21.75 28.12 24.47
C LEU A 840 -20.53 27.20 24.41
N GLN A 841 -20.59 26.10 25.16
CA GLN A 841 -19.61 25.03 25.09
C GLN A 841 -20.32 23.71 24.81
N LEU A 842 -19.91 23.05 23.72
CA LEU A 842 -20.31 21.69 23.38
C LEU A 842 -19.16 20.74 23.73
N SER A 843 -19.42 19.75 24.57
CA SER A 843 -18.51 18.62 24.80
C SER A 843 -19.07 17.40 24.06
N LEU A 844 -18.36 16.99 22.99
CA LEU A 844 -18.77 15.91 22.09
C LEU A 844 -18.13 14.58 22.49
N THR A 845 -18.94 13.52 22.52
CA THR A 845 -18.50 12.11 22.55
C THR A 845 -18.91 11.42 21.25
N LEU A 846 -18.49 10.16 21.07
CA LEU A 846 -18.81 9.38 19.87
C LEU A 846 -20.32 9.17 19.63
N ASP A 847 -21.13 9.21 20.68
CA ASP A 847 -22.57 8.88 20.68
C ASP A 847 -23.47 9.94 21.34
N ALA A 848 -22.91 11.04 21.86
CA ALA A 848 -23.67 12.04 22.61
C ALA A 848 -23.01 13.43 22.63
N VAL A 849 -23.81 14.44 23.00
CA VAL A 849 -23.35 15.81 23.24
C VAL A 849 -23.79 16.31 24.62
N THR A 850 -22.90 17.02 25.30
CA THR A 850 -23.21 17.83 26.48
C THR A 850 -23.14 19.31 26.10
N VAL A 851 -24.15 20.09 26.47
CA VAL A 851 -24.29 21.51 26.11
C VAL A 851 -24.29 22.34 27.38
N SER A 852 -23.38 23.32 27.46
CA SER A 852 -23.31 24.27 28.57
C SER A 852 -23.38 25.72 28.06
N HIS A 853 -23.90 26.63 28.89
CA HIS A 853 -24.18 28.04 28.57
C HIS A 853 -23.81 28.96 29.73
N SER A 854 -23.20 30.12 29.45
CA SER A 854 -23.15 31.27 30.36
C SER A 854 -23.46 32.59 29.62
N ILE A 855 -23.64 33.68 30.36
CA ILE A 855 -24.03 34.99 29.83
C ILE A 855 -23.01 36.03 30.30
N GLY A 856 -22.52 36.84 29.36
CA GLY A 856 -21.50 37.87 29.63
C GLY A 856 -20.26 37.28 30.30
N ASN A 857 -19.62 38.05 31.19
CA ASN A 857 -18.38 37.64 31.85
C ASN A 857 -18.60 36.65 33.03
N ASP A 858 -19.68 35.86 33.01
CA ASP A 858 -19.89 34.82 34.01
C ASP A 858 -19.01 33.59 33.69
N ASN A 859 -18.16 33.24 34.65
CA ASN A 859 -17.21 32.13 34.55
C ASN A 859 -17.86 30.77 34.86
N ASP A 860 -19.02 30.75 35.52
CA ASP A 860 -19.73 29.52 35.82
C ASP A 860 -20.66 29.14 34.65
N MET A 861 -20.34 28.02 33.99
CA MET A 861 -21.11 27.49 32.85
C MET A 861 -22.24 26.58 33.35
N ASP A 862 -23.49 27.00 33.18
CA ASP A 862 -24.67 26.18 33.45
C ASP A 862 -24.78 25.05 32.41
N VAL A 863 -24.92 23.80 32.87
CA VAL A 863 -25.16 22.67 31.96
C VAL A 863 -26.64 22.63 31.56
N ILE A 864 -26.92 22.78 30.27
CA ILE A 864 -28.26 22.81 29.68
C ILE A 864 -28.73 21.39 29.34
N PHE A 865 -27.85 20.60 28.70
CA PHE A 865 -28.11 19.20 28.35
C PHE A 865 -26.92 18.34 28.74
N VAL A 866 -27.16 17.22 29.43
CA VAL A 866 -26.14 16.26 29.85
C VAL A 866 -26.27 15.00 28.98
N GLN A 867 -25.22 14.65 28.24
CA GLN A 867 -25.15 13.44 27.41
C GLN A 867 -26.43 13.16 26.58
N ALA A 868 -26.90 14.17 25.84
CA ALA A 868 -27.97 13.99 24.87
C ALA A 868 -27.47 13.06 23.75
N LYS A 869 -27.99 11.83 23.74
CA LYS A 869 -27.55 10.78 22.81
C LYS A 869 -28.05 11.03 21.39
N PHE A 870 -27.22 10.66 20.42
CA PHE A 870 -27.60 10.65 19.02
C PHE A 870 -28.55 9.47 18.74
N GLN A 871 -29.61 9.72 17.96
CA GLN A 871 -30.63 8.71 17.65
C GLN A 871 -30.21 7.85 16.46
N ASN A 872 -29.60 8.47 15.45
CA ASN A 872 -29.03 7.80 14.28
C ASN A 872 -27.49 7.90 14.30
N PRO A 873 -26.76 7.02 13.59
CA PRO A 873 -25.31 7.10 13.49
C PRO A 873 -24.84 8.46 12.96
N VAL A 874 -23.74 8.99 13.52
CA VAL A 874 -23.11 10.24 13.09
C VAL A 874 -21.79 9.96 12.38
N GLU A 875 -21.38 10.85 11.47
CA GLU A 875 -20.12 10.68 10.77
C GLU A 875 -18.92 10.94 11.68
N LYS A 876 -17.94 10.02 11.63
CA LYS A 876 -16.72 10.04 12.45
C LYS A 876 -15.77 11.19 12.15
N HIS A 877 -16.01 12.02 11.13
CA HIS A 877 -15.14 13.15 10.75
C HIS A 877 -15.94 14.36 10.23
N GLY A 878 -17.19 14.53 10.65
CA GLY A 878 -18.04 15.58 10.11
C GLY A 878 -17.51 17.01 10.39
N SER A 879 -17.83 17.93 9.48
CA SER A 879 -17.46 19.34 9.58
C SER A 879 -18.22 20.04 10.71
N VAL A 880 -17.62 21.11 11.22
CA VAL A 880 -18.23 22.02 12.21
C VAL A 880 -18.50 23.40 11.63
N GLY A 881 -19.47 24.10 12.19
CA GLY A 881 -19.87 25.41 11.70
C GLY A 881 -20.82 26.16 12.62
N VAL A 882 -21.28 27.31 12.12
CA VAL A 882 -22.31 28.13 12.76
C VAL A 882 -23.49 28.30 11.82
N ALA A 883 -24.67 28.51 12.40
CA ALA A 883 -25.94 28.57 11.70
C ALA A 883 -26.81 29.74 12.17
N SER A 884 -27.61 30.28 11.25
CA SER A 884 -28.73 31.17 11.55
C SER A 884 -30.00 30.57 10.93
N ILE A 885 -31.09 30.51 11.71
CA ILE A 885 -32.40 30.05 11.24
C ILE A 885 -33.43 31.11 11.61
N ASP A 886 -33.87 31.88 10.63
CA ASP A 886 -34.83 33.00 10.78
C ASP A 886 -34.37 34.16 11.69
N CYS A 887 -33.12 34.13 12.18
CA CYS A 887 -32.52 35.20 12.96
C CYS A 887 -31.81 36.19 12.01
N ARG A 888 -32.50 37.28 11.65
CA ARG A 888 -32.04 38.25 10.61
C ARG A 888 -30.68 38.93 10.88
N GLY A 889 -30.21 38.91 12.13
CA GLY A 889 -28.92 39.47 12.54
C GLY A 889 -28.37 38.77 13.79
N CYS A 890 -27.18 38.20 13.67
CA CYS A 890 -26.43 37.62 14.77
C CYS A 890 -24.92 37.69 14.51
N ALA A 891 -24.12 37.66 15.56
CA ALA A 891 -22.68 37.61 15.48
C ALA A 891 -22.09 36.49 16.35
N PHE A 892 -20.89 36.05 15.99
CA PHE A 892 -20.16 34.96 16.62
C PHE A 892 -18.70 35.39 16.86
N THR A 893 -18.13 34.99 17.99
CA THR A 893 -16.69 35.16 18.29
C THR A 893 -16.19 34.04 19.21
N ASN A 894 -14.90 34.06 19.57
CA ASN A 894 -14.23 33.05 20.41
C ASN A 894 -14.55 31.62 19.97
N ILE A 895 -14.56 31.41 18.64
CA ILE A 895 -14.76 30.11 18.00
C ILE A 895 -13.46 29.33 18.17
N SER A 896 -13.46 28.34 19.06
CA SER A 896 -12.34 27.42 19.23
C SER A 896 -12.79 25.97 19.29
N LEU A 897 -11.92 25.08 18.81
CA LEU A 897 -12.02 23.64 18.99
C LEU A 897 -10.76 23.13 19.65
N GLU A 898 -10.96 22.27 20.62
CA GLU A 898 -9.90 21.67 21.41
C GLU A 898 -10.08 20.15 21.40
N PRO A 899 -9.02 19.35 21.15
CA PRO A 899 -9.01 17.94 21.46
C PRO A 899 -9.34 17.72 22.94
N ALA A 900 -9.65 16.49 23.34
CA ALA A 900 -10.01 16.21 24.73
C ALA A 900 -8.90 16.52 25.77
N ASN A 901 -7.66 16.81 25.33
CA ASN A 901 -6.59 17.39 26.16
C ASN A 901 -5.59 18.22 25.32
N VAL A 902 -5.35 19.49 25.68
CA VAL A 902 -4.11 20.24 25.42
C VAL A 902 -3.86 21.22 26.58
N VAL A 903 -2.82 21.00 27.41
CA VAL A 903 -1.97 22.03 28.05
C VAL A 903 -0.60 21.42 28.37
N ASP A 904 0.45 22.21 28.17
CA ASP A 904 1.87 21.87 28.30
C ASP A 904 2.34 21.26 29.64
N THR A 905 3.18 20.23 29.52
CA THR A 905 4.08 19.79 30.60
C THR A 905 5.28 20.71 30.74
N ASN A 906 5.12 21.87 31.39
CA ASN A 906 6.25 22.62 31.96
C ASN A 906 5.78 23.62 33.04
N LEU A 907 5.87 23.21 34.32
CA LEU A 907 6.29 24.03 35.47
C LEU A 907 6.17 23.23 36.78
N ILE A 908 7.30 22.70 37.26
CA ILE A 908 7.44 22.17 38.63
C ILE A 908 7.69 23.36 39.58
N PRO A 909 7.01 23.41 40.73
CA PRO A 909 7.73 23.67 41.98
C PRO A 909 7.67 22.49 42.95
N GLN A 910 8.72 22.33 43.75
CA GLN A 910 8.86 21.23 44.72
C GLN A 910 8.33 21.57 46.12
N ASN A 911 8.13 20.49 46.90
CA ASN A 911 8.43 20.33 48.35
C ASN A 911 7.33 20.36 49.44
N SER A 912 7.59 19.43 50.38
CA SER A 912 7.38 19.42 51.84
C SER A 912 5.99 19.17 52.47
N ASP A 913 5.88 17.99 53.09
CA ASP A 913 5.46 17.69 54.47
C ASP A 913 4.35 18.50 55.17
N SER A 914 3.33 17.80 55.71
CA SER A 914 3.23 17.51 57.16
C SER A 914 1.85 16.90 57.59
N ARG A 915 1.61 16.76 58.89
CA ARG A 915 0.68 15.81 59.55
C ARG A 915 -0.75 16.34 59.82
N PRO A 916 -1.73 15.45 60.17
CA PRO A 916 -3.16 15.81 60.24
C PRO A 916 -3.65 16.33 61.60
N GLY A 917 -4.73 17.13 61.62
CA GLY A 917 -5.41 17.52 62.87
C GLY A 917 -6.73 18.30 62.75
N THR A 918 -7.82 17.66 63.21
CA THR A 918 -9.06 18.24 63.83
C THR A 918 -10.05 19.16 63.07
N LEU A 919 -11.35 18.82 63.20
CA LEU A 919 -12.53 19.55 62.71
C LEU A 919 -12.87 20.80 63.56
N GLN A 920 -13.59 21.76 62.96
CA GLN A 920 -14.69 22.45 63.67
C GLN A 920 -15.77 23.12 62.77
N SER A 921 -17.01 22.65 62.95
CA SER A 921 -18.30 23.37 62.81
C SER A 921 -18.81 23.79 61.41
N PRO A 922 -20.15 24.01 61.24
CA PRO A 922 -20.82 23.75 59.97
C PRO A 922 -21.67 24.90 59.39
N ASP A 923 -21.47 25.25 58.11
CA ASP A 923 -22.51 25.86 57.26
C ASP A 923 -22.11 25.84 55.77
N SER A 924 -22.42 24.75 55.05
CA SER A 924 -22.33 24.69 53.57
C SER A 924 -22.89 23.37 53.00
N LYS A 925 -24.21 23.27 52.77
CA LYS A 925 -24.84 22.06 52.21
C LYS A 925 -24.61 21.82 50.70
N GLN A 926 -23.96 22.74 49.98
CA GLN A 926 -23.55 22.53 48.58
C GLN A 926 -22.07 22.17 48.41
N SER A 927 -21.23 22.38 49.43
CA SER A 927 -19.78 22.05 49.37
C SER A 927 -19.45 20.58 49.68
N PHE A 928 -20.44 19.74 50.02
CA PHE A 928 -20.19 18.43 50.64
C PHE A 928 -20.22 17.23 49.67
N MET A 929 -20.76 17.37 48.45
CA MET A 929 -20.78 16.27 47.46
C MET A 929 -19.57 16.25 46.52
N SER A 930 -18.82 17.36 46.39
CA SER A 930 -17.64 17.43 45.50
C SER A 930 -16.36 16.81 46.09
N THR A 931 -16.37 16.40 47.36
CA THR A 931 -15.13 16.16 48.15
C THR A 931 -15.03 14.74 48.73
N MET A 932 -15.87 13.80 48.30
CA MET A 932 -16.02 12.46 48.91
C MET A 932 -15.84 11.27 47.95
N VAL A 933 -15.08 11.43 46.86
CA VAL A 933 -14.46 10.29 46.13
C VAL A 933 -12.99 10.61 45.86
N THR A 934 -12.13 10.33 46.84
CA THR A 934 -10.66 10.33 46.63
C THR A 934 -10.23 8.99 46.01
N ASN A 935 -9.02 8.90 45.46
CA ASN A 935 -8.47 7.64 44.91
C ASN A 935 -8.43 6.46 45.90
N ASN A 936 -8.61 6.70 47.21
CA ASN A 936 -8.77 5.63 48.20
C ASN A 936 -10.20 5.06 48.27
N ALA A 937 -11.22 5.82 47.86
CA ALA A 937 -12.60 5.33 47.78
C ALA A 937 -12.76 4.25 46.68
N CYS A 938 -12.05 4.39 45.56
CA CYS A 938 -12.07 3.38 44.48
C CYS A 938 -11.34 2.07 44.85
N LYS A 939 -10.65 2.03 46.00
CA LYS A 939 -10.00 0.82 46.55
C LYS A 939 -10.87 0.11 47.59
N THR A 940 -12.12 0.56 47.81
CA THR A 940 -13.02 -0.09 48.77
C THR A 940 -13.48 -1.46 48.27
N LEU A 941 -13.67 -2.39 49.21
CA LEU A 941 -14.37 -3.64 48.95
C LEU A 941 -15.90 -3.46 48.91
N ASP A 942 -16.45 -2.45 49.62
CA ASP A 942 -17.88 -2.14 49.58
C ASP A 942 -18.22 -1.19 48.43
N ARG A 943 -18.14 -1.73 47.21
CA ARG A 943 -18.45 -1.01 45.97
C ARG A 943 -19.90 -0.52 45.92
N ARG A 944 -20.85 -1.26 46.51
CA ARG A 944 -22.28 -0.91 46.49
C ARG A 944 -22.57 0.35 47.31
N SER A 945 -21.90 0.55 48.44
CA SER A 945 -22.04 1.80 49.22
C SER A 945 -21.47 3.02 48.49
N VAL A 946 -20.40 2.87 47.70
CA VAL A 946 -19.87 3.96 46.86
C VAL A 946 -20.77 4.23 45.65
N CYS A 947 -21.31 3.19 44.98
CA CYS A 947 -22.30 3.39 43.91
C CYS A 947 -23.55 4.15 44.36
N LYS A 948 -24.07 3.85 45.57
CA LYS A 948 -25.18 4.59 46.19
C LYS A 948 -24.88 6.09 46.39
N LEU A 949 -23.61 6.48 46.54
CA LEU A 949 -23.19 7.88 46.68
C LEU A 949 -22.97 8.58 45.32
N ILE A 950 -22.70 7.83 44.27
CA ILE A 950 -22.43 8.35 42.91
C ILE A 950 -23.73 8.63 42.12
N ASN A 951 -24.87 8.13 42.61
CA ASN A 951 -26.22 8.41 42.11
C ASN A 951 -26.46 8.02 40.63
N LEU A 952 -25.86 6.90 40.23
CA LEU A 952 -26.14 6.16 38.99
C LEU A 952 -27.04 4.95 39.30
N ASP A 953 -27.54 4.28 38.26
CA ASP A 953 -28.07 2.92 38.42
C ASP A 953 -27.02 2.03 39.13
N ILE A 954 -27.44 1.36 40.20
CA ILE A 954 -26.54 0.64 41.10
C ILE A 954 -25.96 -0.59 40.41
N GLU A 955 -26.72 -1.28 39.57
CA GLU A 955 -26.23 -2.49 38.90
C GLU A 955 -25.28 -2.14 37.75
N SER A 956 -25.59 -1.11 36.94
CA SER A 956 -24.66 -0.55 35.95
C SER A 956 -23.36 -0.03 36.58
N CYS A 957 -23.46 0.68 37.71
CA CYS A 957 -22.30 1.15 38.47
C CYS A 957 -21.47 -0.01 39.04
N LEU A 958 -22.09 -1.09 39.53
CA LEU A 958 -21.36 -2.27 40.02
C LEU A 958 -20.67 -3.03 38.89
N GLY A 959 -21.32 -3.18 37.73
CA GLY A 959 -20.75 -3.84 36.56
C GLY A 959 -19.49 -3.15 36.03
N ASN A 960 -19.41 -1.81 36.13
CA ASN A 960 -18.29 -1.01 35.63
C ASN A 960 -17.57 -0.20 36.73
N PHE A 961 -17.58 -0.67 37.98
CA PHE A 961 -17.22 0.14 39.15
C PHE A 961 -15.88 0.88 39.05
N CYS A 962 -14.80 0.19 38.64
CA CYS A 962 -13.50 0.84 38.56
C CYS A 962 -13.48 1.97 37.52
N GLN A 963 -14.13 1.75 36.38
CA GLN A 963 -14.26 2.77 35.34
C GLN A 963 -15.07 3.96 35.89
N VAL A 964 -16.28 3.71 36.42
CA VAL A 964 -17.16 4.74 36.99
C VAL A 964 -16.50 5.53 38.13
N CYS A 965 -15.74 4.87 38.99
CA CYS A 965 -15.07 5.51 40.13
C CYS A 965 -13.83 6.31 39.69
N CYS A 966 -12.98 5.75 38.83
CA CYS A 966 -11.77 6.41 38.34
C CYS A 966 -12.03 7.46 37.24
N GLN A 967 -13.23 7.48 36.64
CA GLN A 967 -13.64 8.47 35.60
C GLN A 967 -13.49 9.92 36.07
N ARG A 968 -13.46 10.18 37.39
CA ARG A 968 -13.30 11.51 37.98
C ARG A 968 -11.85 11.88 38.36
N ASP A 969 -10.88 10.96 38.30
CA ASP A 969 -9.46 11.30 38.51
C ASP A 969 -8.78 11.72 37.19
N THR A 970 -9.34 12.78 36.58
CA THR A 970 -9.01 13.30 35.24
C THR A 970 -7.67 14.06 35.17
N ARG A 971 -6.82 13.97 36.20
CA ARG A 971 -5.57 14.74 36.30
C ARG A 971 -4.54 14.36 35.25
N SER A 972 -4.58 13.13 34.71
CA SER A 972 -3.81 12.65 33.57
C SER A 972 -4.28 11.25 33.14
N GLN A 973 -3.95 10.82 31.92
CA GLN A 973 -4.15 9.42 31.50
C GLN A 973 -3.36 8.45 32.40
N ALA A 974 -2.19 8.85 32.90
CA ALA A 974 -1.38 8.06 33.83
C ALA A 974 -2.03 7.92 35.22
N SER A 975 -2.67 8.96 35.76
CA SER A 975 -3.40 8.88 37.04
C SER A 975 -4.69 8.08 36.90
N HIS A 976 -5.43 8.25 35.80
CA HIS A 976 -6.59 7.40 35.51
C HIS A 976 -6.20 5.94 35.34
N ALA A 977 -5.13 5.63 34.59
CA ALA A 977 -4.60 4.28 34.44
C ALA A 977 -4.10 3.69 35.78
N ALA A 978 -3.41 4.48 36.61
CA ALA A 978 -2.98 4.06 37.94
C ALA A 978 -4.16 3.83 38.89
N CYS A 979 -5.21 4.67 38.85
CA CYS A 979 -6.45 4.46 39.59
C CYS A 979 -7.15 3.16 39.12
N MET A 980 -7.29 2.97 37.82
CA MET A 980 -7.89 1.77 37.22
C MET A 980 -7.13 0.50 37.59
N GLN A 981 -5.80 0.53 37.51
CA GLN A 981 -4.93 -0.56 37.93
C GLN A 981 -5.10 -0.86 39.43
N GLN A 982 -5.03 0.17 40.29
CA GLN A 982 -5.17 -0.01 41.74
C GLN A 982 -6.58 -0.43 42.18
N CYS A 983 -7.63 -0.02 41.47
CA CYS A 983 -8.99 -0.49 41.71
C CYS A 983 -9.18 -1.95 41.29
N ARG A 984 -8.62 -2.35 40.13
CA ARG A 984 -8.69 -3.74 39.64
C ARG A 984 -7.87 -4.71 40.49
N LEU A 985 -6.80 -4.26 41.15
CA LEU A 985 -6.09 -5.09 42.14
C LEU A 985 -6.99 -5.58 43.29
N MET A 986 -8.09 -4.87 43.59
CA MET A 986 -9.07 -5.27 44.61
C MET A 986 -10.10 -6.29 44.10
N ASP A 987 -10.19 -6.58 42.79
CA ASP A 987 -11.21 -7.48 42.22
C ASP A 987 -11.12 -8.90 42.82
N ALA A 988 -9.91 -9.39 43.06
CA ALA A 988 -9.71 -10.71 43.68
C ALA A 988 -10.22 -10.77 45.13
N GLU A 989 -10.07 -9.69 45.91
CA GLU A 989 -10.62 -9.61 47.26
C GLU A 989 -12.15 -9.47 47.25
N ILE A 990 -12.72 -8.84 46.21
CA ILE A 990 -14.16 -8.68 46.04
C ILE A 990 -14.83 -9.99 45.65
N ILE A 991 -14.19 -10.82 44.82
CA ILE A 991 -14.64 -12.20 44.55
C ILE A 991 -14.63 -13.02 45.86
N ASN A 992 -13.60 -12.85 46.70
CA ASN A 992 -13.54 -13.49 48.02
C ASN A 992 -14.61 -12.97 48.98
N LEU A 993 -14.92 -11.66 48.96
CA LEU A 993 -16.03 -11.07 49.72
C LEU A 993 -17.39 -11.59 49.24
N GLN A 994 -17.62 -11.68 47.94
CA GLN A 994 -18.88 -12.18 47.39
C GLN A 994 -19.10 -13.64 47.81
N ARG A 995 -18.07 -14.49 47.66
CA ARG A 995 -18.08 -15.87 48.16
C ARG A 995 -18.35 -15.93 49.67
N ALA A 996 -17.75 -15.04 50.47
CA ALA A 996 -17.99 -14.96 51.91
C ALA A 996 -19.43 -14.54 52.27
N VAL A 997 -20.03 -13.61 51.51
CA VAL A 997 -21.43 -13.22 51.64
C VAL A 997 -22.35 -14.39 51.30
N ASP A 998 -22.04 -15.13 50.24
CA ASP A 998 -22.85 -16.28 49.82
C ASP A 998 -22.67 -17.50 50.76
N GLU A 999 -21.47 -17.73 51.32
CA GLU A 999 -21.23 -18.65 52.43
C GLU A 999 -22.10 -18.28 53.65
N ALA A 1000 -22.06 -17.02 54.09
CA ALA A 1000 -22.87 -16.53 55.21
C ALA A 1000 -24.39 -16.66 54.94
N TRP A 1001 -24.82 -16.33 53.71
CA TRP A 1001 -26.22 -16.35 53.30
C TRP A 1001 -26.78 -17.76 53.09
N SER A 1002 -25.95 -18.71 52.65
CA SER A 1002 -26.39 -20.09 52.35
C SER A 1002 -27.01 -20.82 53.55
N GLY A 1003 -26.54 -20.51 54.77
CA GLY A 1003 -27.12 -21.02 56.01
C GLY A 1003 -28.44 -20.34 56.39
N CYS A 1004 -28.62 -19.07 56.03
CA CYS A 1004 -29.71 -18.22 56.51
C CYS A 1004 -30.90 -18.12 55.53
N SER A 1005 -30.67 -18.33 54.24
CA SER A 1005 -31.69 -18.37 53.18
C SER A 1005 -32.78 -19.45 53.35
N LYS A 1006 -32.65 -20.33 54.36
CA LYS A 1006 -33.63 -21.38 54.70
C LYS A 1006 -34.61 -20.98 55.81
N ILE A 1007 -34.42 -19.81 56.44
CA ILE A 1007 -35.31 -19.27 57.47
C ILE A 1007 -36.49 -18.58 56.77
N GLN A 1008 -37.72 -18.79 57.25
CA GLN A 1008 -38.91 -18.25 56.57
C GLN A 1008 -39.05 -16.72 56.72
N PRO A 1009 -39.72 -16.03 55.77
CA PRO A 1009 -39.59 -14.57 55.62
C PRO A 1009 -40.19 -13.70 56.73
N HIS A 1010 -40.90 -14.29 57.71
CA HIS A 1010 -41.62 -13.51 58.73
C HIS A 1010 -40.80 -13.14 59.97
N ASP A 1011 -39.64 -13.79 60.21
CA ASP A 1011 -38.77 -13.48 61.36
C ASP A 1011 -37.47 -12.79 60.93
N PHE A 1012 -37.61 -11.51 60.57
CA PHE A 1012 -36.51 -10.59 60.22
C PHE A 1012 -35.37 -10.52 61.25
N MET A 1013 -35.69 -10.75 62.52
CA MET A 1013 -34.73 -10.74 63.63
C MET A 1013 -33.83 -11.99 63.59
N ASP A 1014 -34.39 -13.15 63.22
CA ASP A 1014 -33.69 -14.42 63.11
C ASP A 1014 -32.76 -14.46 61.89
N CYS A 1015 -33.15 -13.84 60.76
CA CYS A 1015 -32.26 -13.71 59.60
C CYS A 1015 -30.96 -12.96 59.95
N LYS A 1016 -31.06 -11.85 60.70
CA LYS A 1016 -29.90 -11.04 61.10
C LYS A 1016 -29.02 -11.74 62.13
N MET A 1017 -29.62 -12.43 63.09
CA MET A 1017 -28.89 -13.26 64.06
C MET A 1017 -28.20 -14.45 63.38
N CYS A 1018 -28.84 -15.07 62.38
CA CYS A 1018 -28.23 -16.11 61.57
C CYS A 1018 -26.98 -15.58 60.84
N CYS A 1019 -27.08 -14.44 60.15
CA CYS A 1019 -25.93 -13.84 59.46
C CYS A 1019 -24.73 -13.60 60.42
N ASP A 1020 -24.96 -13.13 61.66
CA ASP A 1020 -23.91 -12.97 62.68
C ASP A 1020 -23.30 -14.30 63.13
N SER A 1021 -24.11 -15.33 63.28
CA SER A 1021 -23.67 -16.67 63.71
C SER A 1021 -22.94 -17.47 62.61
N SER A 1022 -23.01 -17.03 61.36
CA SER A 1022 -22.51 -17.78 60.20
C SER A 1022 -20.97 -17.92 60.18
N VAL A 1023 -20.50 -19.14 59.90
CA VAL A 1023 -19.06 -19.49 59.93
C VAL A 1023 -18.41 -19.26 58.56
N VAL A 1024 -18.03 -18.01 58.30
CA VAL A 1024 -17.22 -17.61 57.15
C VAL A 1024 -15.73 -17.88 57.40
N LYS A 1025 -15.05 -18.58 56.47
CA LYS A 1025 -13.61 -18.88 56.55
C LYS A 1025 -12.77 -17.91 55.71
N GLN A 1026 -12.76 -16.63 56.09
CA GLN A 1026 -11.98 -15.57 55.44
C GLN A 1026 -11.25 -14.70 56.48
N THR A 1027 -10.44 -13.76 55.99
CA THR A 1027 -9.80 -12.74 56.84
C THR A 1027 -10.84 -11.93 57.63
N LEU A 1028 -10.46 -11.43 58.82
CA LEU A 1028 -11.38 -10.76 59.74
C LEU A 1028 -12.11 -9.56 59.10
N GLN A 1029 -11.42 -8.81 58.23
CA GLN A 1029 -11.99 -7.69 57.48
C GLN A 1029 -13.06 -8.14 56.48
N ILE A 1030 -12.76 -9.16 55.66
CA ILE A 1030 -13.72 -9.71 54.69
C ILE A 1030 -14.91 -10.34 55.42
N LYS A 1031 -14.67 -11.08 56.51
CA LYS A 1031 -15.71 -11.69 57.34
C LYS A 1031 -16.69 -10.65 57.89
N ASN A 1032 -16.19 -9.59 58.53
CA ASN A 1032 -17.04 -8.56 59.12
C ASN A 1032 -17.89 -7.83 58.05
N LEU A 1033 -17.31 -7.55 56.88
CA LEU A 1033 -18.03 -6.93 55.77
C LEU A 1033 -19.04 -7.90 55.13
N ALA A 1034 -18.70 -9.19 55.03
CA ALA A 1034 -19.61 -10.22 54.54
C ALA A 1034 -20.85 -10.38 55.45
N HIS A 1035 -20.65 -10.39 56.76
CA HIS A 1035 -21.74 -10.38 57.74
C HIS A 1035 -22.61 -9.12 57.63
N HIS A 1036 -22.01 -7.96 57.40
CA HIS A 1036 -22.77 -6.72 57.16
C HIS A 1036 -23.63 -6.79 55.88
N LEU A 1037 -23.08 -7.26 54.77
CA LEU A 1037 -23.80 -7.40 53.50
C LEU A 1037 -24.86 -8.52 53.54
N CYS A 1038 -24.60 -9.62 54.25
CA CYS A 1038 -25.59 -10.66 54.56
C CYS A 1038 -26.82 -10.06 55.28
N LYS A 1039 -26.61 -9.21 56.29
CA LYS A 1039 -27.70 -8.49 56.97
C LYS A 1039 -28.42 -7.48 56.09
N GLN A 1040 -27.76 -6.90 55.08
CA GLN A 1040 -28.44 -6.06 54.09
C GLN A 1040 -29.36 -6.90 53.19
N ARG A 1041 -29.00 -8.14 52.84
CA ARG A 1041 -29.90 -9.07 52.14
C ARG A 1041 -31.11 -9.48 52.98
N CYS A 1042 -31.03 -9.50 54.31
CA CYS A 1042 -32.23 -9.66 55.17
C CYS A 1042 -33.22 -8.47 55.11
N ASN A 1043 -32.83 -7.31 54.52
CA ASN A 1043 -33.70 -6.14 54.36
C ASN A 1043 -34.37 -6.06 52.98
N ILE A 1044 -34.22 -7.09 52.14
CA ILE A 1044 -34.73 -7.19 50.78
C ILE A 1044 -35.64 -8.42 50.71
#